data_AF-A0A939ZDF8-F1
#
_entry.id   AF-A0A939ZDF8-F1
#
_cell.length_a   1.000
_cell.length_b   1.000
_cell.length_c   1.000
_cell.angle_alpha   90.00
_cell.angle_beta   90.00
_cell.angle_gamma   90.00
#
_symmetry.space_group_name_H-M   'P 1'
#
loop_
_entity.id
_entity.type
_entity.pdbx_description
1 polymer ?
#
loop_
_entity_poly.entity_id
_entity_poly.type
_entity_poly.pdbx_seq_one_letter_code
_entity_poly.pdbx_strand_id
1 'polypeptide(L)'
;MERVFNKNIKILSILFTLIIVFGTVTAVPFVTGAAEGFSGGDGDNSSEANVDSAITNRINALTDISGGDGDNSSEANIDSAITNRINALTDISGGDGDRSSEANIDSAITNRINALTDISGGDGDLSSEANVDSTMMNRINALTDISGGDGDLSSEANVDSQTVYRLNETIGLSGGDGDNSSEANVDSHIVYRLSATIGLSGGDGDCFSEANVDSYIESVIGENINLTVAPDGGGSVSGGGKVARGEEITVSAAPSEGYRFVNWTENGTEVSANADYTFTVTQSRELTANFIKVYTVRFENYDGTELQSGEVAVGEMPSYTGDTPEKPGSPEYTYIFTGWTPELTEVTGDATYKAAYSSNPVNYTVKFLVDGKVYAESTVAFGMSITAPEDPDTDYYDFTGWDGEIPAAMPAENLTFNAEFTPIEYIAKFVDKDGETVAEIPYTVETENITNPDVPVRDHYTGKWEDYTLAPEGITVKPVYTPVEYCVTFVNENGETVENVPYTVETESITNPAVPAKTGYSAAWESYTLLPGGFTVKPVYTAIEYIAKFVDKDGETVAEIPYTVETQSITNPDVPVRDHYTGKWEDYTLVPEGITVKPVYTPVEYYVTFVNENGETVENVPYTVETESITNPDVPAKTGYSAAWESYTLIPGGFTVKPVYTAIEYIAKFVDINGETVAEIPYTVETESITNPDVPELEGRTGVWESYTLIPEGITVKPVYEANEYTATFVADGREVQKVTFTYGQQTIDPPAVPAKEGYEGRWESYSLGAGDITINAVYSVVEYTVKFVNEAGETVGELTYTVETESIDEPAVPAKDYYTGEWEEYTLTTGSITVKPVYTAIEYTATFVDENDETVGEVKYTVETESITEPEVPGKAGYAGKWEEYTLTPEGITVRPVYENITGIEIKDFKEQSEIGYREDVAYTADATDLPEGAEIHWFVNGEDVGAGESYTAEDPTDDYTIQAKVIDKDGNVVEESPTAKVKVRNGFFDRLKAFFAELIEKILGKAIIGLLTSIC
;
A
#
# COMPACT_ATOMS: atom_id res chain seq x y z
N MET A 1 -11.11 -49.43 -21.81
CA MET A 1 -10.17 -50.33 -21.10
C MET A 1 -10.49 -51.83 -21.23
N GLU A 2 -11.61 -52.25 -21.84
CA GLU A 2 -12.02 -53.67 -21.91
C GLU A 2 -11.30 -54.54 -22.97
N ARG A 3 -10.39 -53.97 -23.78
CA ARG A 3 -9.60 -54.70 -24.80
C ARG A 3 -8.15 -54.99 -24.42
N VAL A 4 -7.69 -54.58 -23.23
CA VAL A 4 -6.32 -54.85 -22.75
C VAL A 4 -6.28 -56.06 -21.80
N PHE A 5 -7.39 -56.38 -21.13
CA PHE A 5 -7.47 -57.53 -20.20
C PHE A 5 -7.38 -58.91 -20.89
N ASN A 6 -7.61 -58.99 -22.21
CA ASN A 6 -7.71 -60.25 -22.95
C ASN A 6 -6.37 -60.70 -23.61
N LYS A 7 -5.23 -60.09 -23.24
CA LYS A 7 -3.91 -60.41 -23.82
C LYS A 7 -2.92 -61.06 -22.86
N ASN A 8 -3.10 -60.90 -21.54
CA ASN A 8 -2.14 -61.39 -20.53
C ASN A 8 -2.41 -62.82 -20.01
N ILE A 9 -3.57 -63.42 -20.27
CA ILE A 9 -3.84 -64.85 -19.99
C ILE A 9 -3.06 -65.78 -20.95
N LYS A 10 -2.53 -65.26 -22.07
CA LYS A 10 -1.67 -66.03 -23.00
C LYS A 10 -0.19 -66.06 -22.64
N ILE A 11 0.28 -65.27 -21.68
CA ILE A 11 1.72 -65.18 -21.35
C ILE A 11 2.10 -66.11 -20.17
N LEU A 12 1.20 -66.34 -19.21
CA LEU A 12 1.42 -67.37 -18.18
C LEU A 12 1.45 -68.80 -18.77
N SER A 13 0.77 -69.03 -19.90
CA SER A 13 0.83 -70.30 -20.64
C SER A 13 2.18 -70.56 -21.34
N ILE A 14 3.07 -69.55 -21.43
CA ILE A 14 4.35 -69.66 -22.14
C ILE A 14 5.51 -69.94 -21.18
N LEU A 15 5.44 -69.49 -19.92
CA LEU A 15 6.46 -69.82 -18.92
C LEU A 15 6.52 -71.32 -18.58
N PHE A 16 5.40 -72.04 -18.72
CA PHE A 16 5.33 -73.50 -18.54
C PHE A 16 5.88 -74.30 -19.75
N THR A 17 6.33 -73.63 -20.82
CA THR A 17 6.89 -74.29 -22.03
C THR A 17 8.39 -74.03 -22.20
N LEU A 18 9.04 -73.26 -21.30
CA LEU A 18 10.46 -72.89 -21.42
C LEU A 18 11.41 -73.60 -20.43
N ILE A 19 10.97 -74.70 -19.80
CA ILE A 19 11.84 -75.63 -19.03
C ILE A 19 11.86 -77.02 -19.70
N ILE A 20 11.87 -77.04 -21.03
CA ILE A 20 12.23 -78.20 -21.85
C ILE A 20 13.08 -77.63 -23.00
N VAL A 21 14.17 -78.33 -23.38
CA VAL A 21 15.17 -77.93 -24.41
C VAL A 21 16.17 -76.86 -23.91
N PHE A 22 17.45 -77.12 -23.60
CA PHE A 22 18.37 -78.26 -23.81
C PHE A 22 19.29 -78.47 -22.58
N GLY A 23 19.66 -79.72 -22.22
CA GLY A 23 20.64 -79.93 -21.14
C GLY A 23 20.95 -81.35 -20.63
N THR A 24 20.64 -82.42 -21.38
CA THR A 24 21.11 -83.81 -21.11
C THR A 24 20.95 -84.35 -19.68
N VAL A 25 19.72 -84.72 -19.30
CA VAL A 25 19.49 -85.95 -18.52
C VAL A 25 18.47 -86.80 -19.28
N THR A 26 18.62 -88.12 -19.16
CA THR A 26 17.85 -89.16 -19.85
C THR A 26 16.34 -89.06 -19.65
N ALA A 27 15.60 -89.63 -20.61
CA ALA A 27 14.14 -89.73 -20.61
C ALA A 27 13.56 -90.12 -19.24
N VAL A 28 12.50 -89.41 -18.83
CA VAL A 28 11.61 -89.81 -17.72
C VAL A 28 10.28 -90.30 -18.31
N PRO A 29 10.19 -91.58 -18.69
CA PRO A 29 8.92 -92.25 -18.86
C PRO A 29 8.52 -92.99 -17.57
N PHE A 30 7.24 -93.30 -17.50
CA PHE A 30 6.58 -94.21 -16.56
C PHE A 30 6.24 -93.72 -15.15
N VAL A 31 5.09 -94.26 -14.74
CA VAL A 31 4.50 -94.26 -13.42
C VAL A 31 5.55 -94.62 -12.36
N THR A 32 5.75 -93.78 -11.35
CA THR A 32 6.44 -94.19 -10.13
C THR A 32 5.45 -94.85 -9.20
N GLY A 33 5.89 -95.87 -8.46
CA GLY A 33 5.02 -96.51 -7.50
C GLY A 33 5.63 -97.67 -6.74
N ALA A 34 5.16 -97.83 -5.51
CA ALA A 34 5.39 -98.99 -4.66
C ALA A 34 4.11 -99.83 -4.61
N ALA A 35 4.27 -101.15 -4.51
CA ALA A 35 3.18 -102.08 -4.33
C ALA A 35 3.65 -103.23 -3.44
N GLU A 36 3.08 -103.34 -2.24
CA GLU A 36 3.33 -104.45 -1.32
C GLU A 36 2.02 -105.20 -1.04
N GLY A 37 2.12 -106.44 -0.56
CA GLY A 37 0.93 -107.19 -0.18
C GLY A 37 1.20 -108.58 0.36
N PHE A 38 0.30 -109.02 1.25
CA PHE A 38 0.41 -110.25 2.03
C PHE A 38 -0.84 -111.12 1.86
N SER A 39 -0.66 -112.44 1.82
CA SER A 39 -1.77 -113.39 1.73
C SER A 39 -1.56 -114.63 2.60
N GLY A 40 -2.28 -114.73 3.71
CA GLY A 40 -2.45 -115.94 4.52
C GLY A 40 -1.38 -116.24 5.58
N GLY A 41 -1.74 -116.04 6.86
CA GLY A 41 -1.03 -116.57 8.04
C GLY A 41 -1.74 -116.23 9.36
N ASP A 42 -1.64 -117.12 10.36
CA ASP A 42 -2.31 -117.01 11.67
C ASP A 42 -1.58 -116.01 12.63
N GLY A 43 -1.30 -114.79 12.19
CA GLY A 43 -0.62 -113.77 13.00
C GLY A 43 -0.41 -112.43 12.29
N ASP A 44 0.01 -111.44 13.07
CA ASP A 44 0.05 -110.02 12.75
C ASP A 44 0.84 -109.69 11.46
N ASN A 45 0.27 -108.86 10.57
CA ASN A 45 0.90 -108.45 9.32
C ASN A 45 0.91 -106.92 9.16
N SER A 46 1.97 -106.39 8.55
CA SER A 46 2.02 -105.00 8.12
C SER A 46 2.51 -104.88 6.68
N SER A 47 1.92 -103.96 5.91
CA SER A 47 2.27 -103.66 4.52
C SER A 47 2.43 -102.15 4.34
N GLU A 48 3.55 -101.67 3.79
CA GLU A 48 3.86 -100.24 3.71
C GLU A 48 4.39 -99.86 2.31
N ALA A 49 3.77 -98.89 1.64
CA ALA A 49 4.12 -98.48 0.28
C ALA A 49 4.45 -96.97 0.19
N ASN A 50 5.75 -96.63 0.30
CA ASN A 50 6.22 -95.25 0.30
C ASN A 50 6.76 -94.80 -1.06
N VAL A 51 6.36 -93.61 -1.55
CA VAL A 51 6.81 -93.07 -2.85
C VAL A 51 7.07 -91.55 -2.82
N ASP A 52 8.33 -91.15 -2.99
CA ASP A 52 8.77 -89.75 -3.19
C ASP A 52 9.00 -89.47 -4.69
N SER A 53 8.46 -88.37 -5.23
CA SER A 53 8.78 -87.91 -6.58
C SER A 53 8.58 -86.40 -6.84
N ALA A 54 9.67 -85.69 -7.16
CA ALA A 54 9.62 -84.25 -7.43
C ALA A 54 8.70 -83.82 -8.61
N ILE A 55 8.78 -84.46 -9.79
CA ILE A 55 7.92 -84.15 -10.95
C ILE A 55 7.60 -85.42 -11.74
N THR A 56 6.34 -85.88 -11.71
CA THR A 56 5.92 -87.13 -12.39
C THR A 56 4.48 -87.04 -12.95
N ASN A 57 4.18 -87.73 -14.05
CA ASN A 57 2.83 -87.71 -14.63
C ASN A 57 1.80 -88.55 -13.84
N ARG A 58 2.22 -89.65 -13.22
CA ARG A 58 1.36 -90.48 -12.37
C ARG A 58 2.13 -91.19 -11.28
N ILE A 59 1.63 -91.15 -10.05
CA ILE A 59 2.14 -91.92 -8.92
C ILE A 59 1.07 -92.92 -8.45
N ASN A 60 1.49 -94.12 -8.05
CA ASN A 60 0.64 -95.09 -7.33
C ASN A 60 1.40 -95.64 -6.10
N ALA A 61 0.83 -95.55 -4.90
CA ALA A 61 1.21 -96.39 -3.76
C ALA A 61 0.06 -97.36 -3.52
N LEU A 62 0.35 -98.66 -3.38
CA LEU A 62 -0.65 -99.72 -3.30
C LEU A 62 -0.27 -100.71 -2.20
N THR A 63 -1.21 -101.03 -1.31
CA THR A 63 -1.06 -102.13 -0.34
C THR A 63 -2.30 -103.01 -0.33
N ASP A 64 -2.11 -104.32 -0.15
CA ASP A 64 -3.16 -105.35 -0.22
C ASP A 64 -2.87 -106.46 0.80
N ILE A 65 -3.70 -106.62 1.81
CA ILE A 65 -3.59 -107.70 2.82
C ILE A 65 -4.84 -108.57 2.77
N SER A 66 -4.69 -109.84 2.38
CA SER A 66 -5.80 -110.79 2.30
C SER A 66 -5.63 -111.98 3.27
N GLY A 67 -6.40 -111.99 4.36
CA GLY A 67 -6.59 -113.13 5.26
C GLY A 67 -5.48 -113.37 6.31
N GLY A 68 -5.86 -113.32 7.59
CA GLY A 68 -5.07 -113.79 8.74
C GLY A 68 -5.75 -113.47 10.08
N ASP A 69 -5.63 -114.35 11.07
CA ASP A 69 -6.34 -114.27 12.37
C ASP A 69 -5.50 -113.49 13.42
N GLY A 70 -5.09 -112.26 13.09
CA GLY A 70 -4.23 -111.40 13.90
C GLY A 70 -4.22 -109.96 13.41
N ASP A 71 -3.50 -109.07 14.11
CA ASP A 71 -3.62 -107.62 13.90
C ASP A 71 -2.98 -107.19 12.57
N ASN A 72 -3.73 -106.49 11.71
CA ASN A 72 -3.28 -106.17 10.34
C ASN A 72 -3.24 -104.66 10.06
N SER A 73 -2.10 -104.15 9.59
CA SER A 73 -1.91 -102.73 9.26
C SER A 73 -1.46 -102.51 7.81
N SER A 74 -2.02 -101.53 7.10
CA SER A 74 -1.77 -101.31 5.66
C SER A 74 -1.65 -99.83 5.34
N GLU A 75 -0.46 -99.36 4.96
CA GLU A 75 -0.14 -97.93 4.84
C GLU A 75 0.44 -97.57 3.46
N ALA A 76 -0.06 -96.49 2.84
CA ALA A 76 0.35 -96.05 1.51
C ALA A 76 0.67 -94.54 1.48
N ASN A 77 1.96 -94.19 1.55
CA ASN A 77 2.44 -92.82 1.68
C ASN A 77 3.03 -92.26 0.37
N ILE A 78 2.66 -91.03 0.00
CA ILE A 78 3.18 -90.37 -1.22
C ILE A 78 3.56 -88.91 -0.94
N ASP A 79 4.78 -88.53 -1.30
CA ASP A 79 5.27 -87.14 -1.34
C ASP A 79 5.58 -86.76 -2.80
N SER A 80 5.06 -85.63 -3.29
CA SER A 80 5.34 -85.16 -4.65
C SER A 80 5.11 -83.67 -4.90
N ALA A 81 6.14 -82.93 -5.31
CA ALA A 81 6.01 -81.50 -5.60
C ALA A 81 5.08 -81.17 -6.80
N ILE A 82 5.20 -81.81 -7.97
CA ILE A 82 4.29 -81.56 -9.12
C ILE A 82 3.87 -82.86 -9.81
N THR A 83 2.60 -83.26 -9.68
CA THR A 83 2.07 -84.49 -10.32
C THR A 83 0.72 -84.34 -11.00
N ASN A 84 0.51 -84.98 -12.15
CA ASN A 84 -0.81 -84.92 -12.82
C ASN A 84 -1.85 -85.87 -12.20
N ARG A 85 -1.45 -87.06 -11.71
CA ARG A 85 -2.36 -87.97 -11.00
C ARG A 85 -1.69 -88.80 -9.90
N ILE A 86 -2.19 -88.71 -8.67
CA ILE A 86 -1.77 -89.56 -7.56
C ILE A 86 -2.88 -90.58 -7.22
N ASN A 87 -2.49 -91.79 -6.79
CA ASN A 87 -3.40 -92.79 -6.23
C ASN A 87 -2.66 -93.49 -5.06
N ALA A 88 -3.03 -93.21 -3.82
CA ALA A 88 -2.69 -94.05 -2.68
C ALA A 88 -3.89 -94.96 -2.41
N LEU A 89 -3.70 -96.27 -2.43
CA LEU A 89 -4.77 -97.26 -2.25
C LEU A 89 -4.33 -98.31 -1.25
N THR A 90 -5.13 -98.54 -0.21
CA THR A 90 -4.97 -99.65 0.73
C THR A 90 -6.20 -100.56 0.67
N ASP A 91 -5.99 -101.87 0.79
CA ASP A 91 -7.03 -102.90 0.87
C ASP A 91 -6.65 -103.89 1.98
N ILE A 92 -7.58 -104.21 2.88
CA ILE A 92 -7.45 -105.28 3.87
C ILE A 92 -8.73 -106.13 3.86
N SER A 93 -8.60 -107.44 3.64
CA SER A 93 -9.76 -108.34 3.54
C SER A 93 -9.60 -109.68 4.28
N GLY A 94 -10.48 -109.91 5.26
CA GLY A 94 -10.75 -111.20 5.89
C GLY A 94 -9.78 -111.66 6.99
N GLY A 95 -10.25 -112.61 7.82
CA GLY A 95 -9.62 -113.09 9.05
C GLY A 95 -10.24 -112.45 10.30
N ASP A 96 -9.77 -112.86 11.46
CA ASP A 96 -10.14 -112.35 12.81
C ASP A 96 -9.07 -111.33 13.31
N GLY A 97 -9.34 -110.48 14.32
CA GLY A 97 -8.41 -109.48 14.89
C GLY A 97 -8.53 -108.02 14.40
N ASP A 98 -7.76 -107.11 15.01
CA ASP A 98 -7.82 -105.64 14.80
C ASP A 98 -7.21 -105.22 13.44
N ARG A 99 -7.69 -104.12 12.86
CA ARG A 99 -7.20 -103.61 11.56
C ARG A 99 -7.03 -102.10 11.50
N SER A 100 -5.94 -101.64 10.89
CA SER A 100 -5.75 -100.25 10.50
C SER A 100 -5.35 -100.11 9.04
N SER A 101 -5.89 -99.13 8.33
CA SER A 101 -5.42 -98.82 6.97
C SER A 101 -5.35 -97.32 6.70
N GLU A 102 -4.23 -96.86 6.16
CA GLU A 102 -3.88 -95.44 6.09
C GLU A 102 -3.38 -95.06 4.68
N ALA A 103 -3.94 -94.02 4.09
CA ALA A 103 -3.52 -93.49 2.78
C ALA A 103 -3.13 -92.02 2.89
N ASN A 104 -1.84 -91.73 3.07
CA ASN A 104 -1.31 -90.38 3.29
C ASN A 104 -0.68 -89.80 2.00
N ILE A 105 -1.08 -88.58 1.61
CA ILE A 105 -0.54 -87.91 0.43
C ILE A 105 -0.22 -86.44 0.72
N ASP A 106 1.05 -86.06 0.55
CA ASP A 106 1.51 -84.67 0.45
C ASP A 106 1.81 -84.33 -1.02
N SER A 107 1.24 -83.24 -1.56
CA SER A 107 1.64 -82.77 -2.88
C SER A 107 1.43 -81.27 -3.12
N ALA A 108 2.48 -80.52 -3.46
CA ALA A 108 2.33 -79.07 -3.68
C ALA A 108 1.40 -78.70 -4.86
N ILE A 109 1.53 -79.31 -6.04
CA ILE A 109 0.63 -79.05 -7.19
C ILE A 109 0.20 -80.36 -7.84
N THR A 110 -1.08 -80.71 -7.71
CA THR A 110 -1.64 -81.90 -8.39
C THR A 110 -2.96 -81.65 -9.11
N ASN A 111 -3.19 -82.35 -10.23
CA ASN A 111 -4.44 -82.23 -11.00
C ASN A 111 -5.54 -83.21 -10.55
N ARG A 112 -5.17 -84.40 -10.08
CA ARG A 112 -6.11 -85.36 -9.47
C ARG A 112 -5.46 -86.24 -8.41
N ILE A 113 -6.06 -86.29 -7.23
CA ILE A 113 -5.77 -87.30 -6.21
C ILE A 113 -6.94 -88.29 -6.10
N ASN A 114 -6.61 -89.56 -5.84
CA ASN A 114 -7.49 -90.42 -5.07
C ASN A 114 -6.67 -91.02 -3.90
N ALA A 115 -7.10 -90.79 -2.66
CA ALA A 115 -6.69 -91.56 -1.48
C ALA A 115 -7.88 -92.45 -1.15
N LEU A 116 -7.73 -93.78 -1.29
CA LEU A 116 -8.82 -94.73 -1.02
C LEU A 116 -8.32 -95.78 -0.04
N THR A 117 -9.07 -96.03 1.02
CA THR A 117 -8.86 -97.15 1.94
C THR A 117 -10.10 -98.05 1.95
N ASP A 118 -9.89 -99.36 1.99
CA ASP A 118 -10.95 -100.38 1.99
C ASP A 118 -10.59 -101.46 3.03
N ILE A 119 -11.50 -101.72 3.98
CA ILE A 119 -11.38 -102.79 4.98
C ILE A 119 -12.63 -103.66 4.95
N SER A 120 -12.46 -104.98 4.88
CA SER A 120 -13.56 -105.94 4.89
C SER A 120 -13.37 -107.14 5.81
N GLY A 121 -14.39 -107.43 6.62
CA GLY A 121 -14.41 -108.48 7.64
C GLY A 121 -13.55 -108.17 8.88
N GLY A 122 -13.63 -109.04 9.89
CA GLY A 122 -12.95 -108.90 11.19
C GLY A 122 -13.86 -109.28 12.36
N ASP A 123 -13.27 -109.47 13.55
CA ASP A 123 -13.93 -109.52 14.86
C ASP A 123 -13.19 -108.66 15.92
N GLY A 124 -12.30 -107.77 15.46
CA GLY A 124 -11.62 -106.75 16.26
C GLY A 124 -12.00 -105.34 15.81
N ASP A 125 -11.30 -104.34 16.36
CA ASP A 125 -11.54 -102.93 16.07
C ASP A 125 -10.96 -102.58 14.68
N LEU A 126 -11.73 -101.87 13.85
CA LEU A 126 -11.34 -101.55 12.46
C LEU A 126 -11.22 -100.02 12.30
N SER A 127 -10.08 -99.57 11.79
CA SER A 127 -9.74 -98.15 11.60
C SER A 127 -9.27 -97.86 10.18
N SER A 128 -9.78 -96.81 9.54
CA SER A 128 -9.39 -96.44 8.18
C SER A 128 -9.23 -94.92 8.01
N GLU A 129 -8.05 -94.47 7.60
CA GLU A 129 -7.70 -93.04 7.51
C GLU A 129 -7.22 -92.65 6.10
N ALA A 130 -7.69 -91.53 5.58
CA ALA A 130 -7.28 -91.01 4.28
C ALA A 130 -6.89 -89.52 4.37
N ASN A 131 -5.59 -89.24 4.42
CA ASN A 131 -5.03 -87.91 4.63
C ASN A 131 -4.46 -87.32 3.33
N VAL A 132 -4.85 -86.09 3.00
CA VAL A 132 -4.40 -85.37 1.81
C VAL A 132 -4.04 -83.92 2.13
N ASP A 133 -2.76 -83.59 2.12
CA ASP A 133 -2.26 -82.21 2.06
C ASP A 133 -1.95 -81.84 0.59
N SER A 134 -2.47 -80.71 0.12
CA SER A 134 -2.03 -80.18 -1.17
C SER A 134 -2.18 -78.67 -1.37
N THR A 135 -1.14 -77.99 -1.84
CA THR A 135 -1.18 -76.53 -2.00
C THR A 135 -2.13 -76.06 -3.12
N MET A 136 -2.19 -76.69 -4.29
CA MET A 136 -3.12 -76.28 -5.37
C MET A 136 -3.65 -77.44 -6.22
N MET A 137 -4.99 -77.57 -6.30
CA MET A 137 -5.62 -78.76 -6.88
C MET A 137 -6.94 -78.60 -7.64
N ASN A 138 -7.12 -79.46 -8.65
CA ASN A 138 -8.35 -79.52 -9.46
C ASN A 138 -9.39 -80.52 -8.94
N ARG A 139 -8.99 -81.71 -8.47
CA ARG A 139 -9.93 -82.71 -7.94
C ARG A 139 -9.32 -83.65 -6.89
N ILE A 140 -10.02 -83.77 -5.77
CA ILE A 140 -9.76 -84.78 -4.73
C ILE A 140 -10.89 -85.80 -4.74
N ASN A 141 -10.54 -87.07 -4.51
CA ASN A 141 -11.44 -88.09 -4.00
C ASN A 141 -10.75 -88.74 -2.80
N ALA A 142 -11.17 -88.39 -1.59
CA ALA A 142 -10.80 -89.10 -0.36
C ALA A 142 -11.98 -90.03 -0.05
N LEU A 143 -11.74 -91.33 0.05
CA LEU A 143 -12.76 -92.30 0.42
C LEU A 143 -12.19 -93.32 1.38
N THR A 144 -13.01 -93.66 2.37
CA THR A 144 -12.77 -94.73 3.32
C THR A 144 -14.01 -95.63 3.32
N ASP A 145 -13.81 -96.95 3.26
CA ASP A 145 -14.90 -97.93 3.29
C ASP A 145 -14.54 -99.04 4.27
N ILE A 146 -15.41 -99.31 5.26
CA ILE A 146 -15.27 -100.43 6.19
C ILE A 146 -16.56 -101.26 6.17
N SER A 147 -16.41 -102.57 5.96
CA SER A 147 -17.53 -103.50 5.81
C SER A 147 -17.34 -104.81 6.60
N GLY A 148 -18.14 -105.02 7.64
CA GLY A 148 -18.00 -106.12 8.61
C GLY A 148 -17.29 -105.69 9.90
N GLY A 149 -16.96 -106.67 10.76
CA GLY A 149 -16.56 -106.43 12.16
C GLY A 149 -17.72 -106.70 13.14
N ASP A 150 -17.38 -107.09 14.38
CA ASP A 150 -18.25 -106.95 15.56
C ASP A 150 -17.67 -105.98 16.63
N GLY A 151 -16.38 -105.62 16.54
CA GLY A 151 -15.74 -104.54 17.32
C GLY A 151 -16.11 -103.12 16.89
N ASP A 152 -15.35 -102.14 17.40
CA ASP A 152 -15.56 -100.71 17.13
C ASP A 152 -15.05 -100.33 15.72
N LEU A 153 -15.79 -99.47 15.00
CA LEU A 153 -15.39 -99.01 13.67
C LEU A 153 -15.06 -97.51 13.70
N SER A 154 -13.90 -97.12 13.18
CA SER A 154 -13.48 -95.72 13.03
C SER A 154 -13.04 -95.42 11.61
N SER A 155 -13.50 -94.30 11.07
CA SER A 155 -13.15 -93.88 9.71
C SER A 155 -12.97 -92.38 9.63
N GLU A 156 -11.81 -91.95 9.13
CA GLU A 156 -11.44 -90.54 9.10
C GLU A 156 -10.90 -90.16 7.72
N ALA A 157 -11.32 -89.01 7.21
CA ALA A 157 -10.80 -88.42 5.98
C ALA A 157 -10.44 -86.97 6.24
N ASN A 158 -9.15 -86.64 6.12
CA ASN A 158 -8.63 -85.30 6.34
C ASN A 158 -8.09 -84.71 5.04
N VAL A 159 -8.55 -83.51 4.69
CA VAL A 159 -8.12 -82.78 3.50
C VAL A 159 -7.71 -81.35 3.88
N ASP A 160 -6.42 -81.06 3.86
CA ASP A 160 -5.88 -79.69 3.93
C ASP A 160 -5.51 -79.23 2.51
N SER A 161 -6.03 -78.08 2.06
CA SER A 161 -5.60 -77.50 0.79
C SER A 161 -5.85 -76.01 0.63
N GLN A 162 -4.85 -75.27 0.16
CA GLN A 162 -5.03 -73.83 -0.11
C GLN A 162 -5.98 -73.54 -1.29
N THR A 163 -6.23 -74.46 -2.23
CA THR A 163 -7.21 -74.25 -3.32
C THR A 163 -7.71 -75.55 -3.94
N VAL A 164 -9.04 -75.78 -3.89
CA VAL A 164 -9.70 -76.97 -4.43
C VAL A 164 -10.87 -76.61 -5.36
N TYR A 165 -10.82 -77.06 -6.62
CA TYR A 165 -11.94 -76.84 -7.56
C TYR A 165 -13.13 -77.80 -7.36
N ARG A 166 -12.88 -79.06 -6.99
CA ARG A 166 -13.92 -80.05 -6.65
C ARG A 166 -13.41 -81.07 -5.63
N LEU A 167 -14.10 -81.18 -4.49
CA LEU A 167 -13.91 -82.25 -3.51
C LEU A 167 -15.12 -83.19 -3.53
N ASN A 168 -14.82 -84.48 -3.69
CA ASN A 168 -15.74 -85.58 -3.45
C ASN A 168 -15.20 -86.38 -2.26
N GLU A 169 -15.99 -86.52 -1.22
CA GLU A 169 -15.63 -87.27 -0.02
C GLU A 169 -16.75 -88.25 0.30
N THR A 170 -16.40 -89.50 0.59
CA THR A 170 -17.40 -90.54 0.86
C THR A 170 -16.84 -91.53 1.86
N ILE A 171 -17.54 -91.64 2.99
CA ILE A 171 -17.22 -92.56 4.08
C ILE A 171 -18.33 -93.61 4.13
N GLY A 172 -17.95 -94.89 4.02
CA GLY A 172 -18.84 -96.03 4.18
C GLY A 172 -18.51 -96.82 5.45
N LEU A 173 -19.48 -96.97 6.36
CA LEU A 173 -19.39 -97.91 7.48
C LEU A 173 -20.61 -98.85 7.46
N SER A 174 -20.36 -100.15 7.41
CA SER A 174 -21.41 -101.16 7.37
C SER A 174 -21.07 -102.44 8.15
N GLY A 175 -21.54 -102.55 9.39
CA GLY A 175 -21.20 -103.65 10.31
C GLY A 175 -20.92 -103.15 11.73
N GLY A 176 -20.38 -104.02 12.58
CA GLY A 176 -20.09 -103.76 13.99
C GLY A 176 -21.25 -104.11 14.93
N ASP A 177 -20.94 -104.70 16.10
CA ASP A 177 -21.82 -104.69 17.28
C ASP A 177 -21.35 -103.61 18.28
N GLY A 178 -20.14 -103.05 18.10
CA GLY A 178 -19.51 -101.96 18.87
C GLY A 178 -19.91 -100.53 18.46
N ASP A 179 -19.13 -99.56 18.93
CA ASP A 179 -19.34 -98.13 18.68
C ASP A 179 -18.72 -97.70 17.33
N ASN A 180 -19.50 -96.98 16.52
CA ASN A 180 -19.14 -96.62 15.15
C ASN A 180 -18.92 -95.11 15.01
N SER A 181 -17.75 -94.69 14.53
CA SER A 181 -17.34 -93.29 14.38
C SER A 181 -16.87 -92.96 12.96
N SER A 182 -17.33 -91.82 12.44
CA SER A 182 -16.95 -91.31 11.12
C SER A 182 -16.70 -89.81 11.17
N GLU A 183 -15.54 -89.36 10.71
CA GLU A 183 -15.17 -87.94 10.67
C GLU A 183 -14.63 -87.53 9.29
N ALA A 184 -15.15 -86.42 8.78
CA ALA A 184 -14.82 -85.86 7.48
C ALA A 184 -14.40 -84.40 7.68
N ASN A 185 -13.10 -84.12 7.55
CA ASN A 185 -12.49 -82.84 7.89
C ASN A 185 -11.87 -82.18 6.65
N VAL A 186 -12.33 -80.97 6.33
CA VAL A 186 -11.85 -80.20 5.20
C VAL A 186 -11.47 -78.79 5.66
N ASP A 187 -10.17 -78.51 5.74
CA ASP A 187 -9.64 -77.15 5.87
C ASP A 187 -9.17 -76.67 4.50
N SER A 188 -9.74 -75.57 4.01
CA SER A 188 -9.29 -75.01 2.73
C SER A 188 -9.65 -73.55 2.51
N HIS A 189 -8.68 -72.80 1.98
CA HIS A 189 -8.89 -71.37 1.74
C HIS A 189 -9.91 -71.08 0.62
N ILE A 190 -9.97 -71.90 -0.44
CA ILE A 190 -10.91 -71.70 -1.57
C ILE A 190 -11.48 -73.02 -2.09
N VAL A 191 -12.81 -73.20 -1.98
CA VAL A 191 -13.57 -74.33 -2.55
C VAL A 191 -14.66 -73.87 -3.52
N TYR A 192 -14.67 -74.39 -4.74
CA TYR A 192 -15.69 -74.05 -5.74
C TYR A 192 -16.93 -74.97 -5.75
N ARG A 193 -16.76 -76.26 -5.40
CA ARG A 193 -17.84 -77.22 -5.16
C ARG A 193 -17.40 -78.32 -4.20
N LEU A 194 -18.25 -78.59 -3.21
CA LEU A 194 -18.08 -79.64 -2.21
C LEU A 194 -19.24 -80.63 -2.26
N SER A 195 -18.93 -81.91 -2.03
CA SER A 195 -19.89 -82.91 -1.60
C SER A 195 -19.21 -83.94 -0.70
N ALA A 196 -19.49 -83.87 0.60
CA ALA A 196 -19.26 -84.95 1.55
C ALA A 196 -20.52 -85.84 1.64
N THR A 197 -20.35 -87.14 1.83
CA THR A 197 -21.46 -88.10 1.98
C THR A 197 -21.03 -89.21 2.93
N ILE A 198 -21.61 -89.22 4.13
CA ILE A 198 -21.38 -90.27 5.13
C ILE A 198 -22.54 -91.28 5.04
N GLY A 199 -22.21 -92.57 4.95
CA GLY A 199 -23.16 -93.68 4.96
C GLY A 199 -22.88 -94.62 6.13
N LEU A 200 -23.70 -94.51 7.19
CA LEU A 200 -23.68 -95.44 8.33
C LEU A 200 -24.82 -96.46 8.23
N SER A 201 -24.52 -97.75 8.41
CA SER A 201 -25.58 -98.77 8.52
C SER A 201 -25.24 -100.00 9.38
N GLY A 202 -25.90 -100.10 10.53
CA GLY A 202 -25.99 -101.33 11.35
C GLY A 202 -25.08 -101.32 12.58
N GLY A 203 -25.58 -101.91 13.67
CA GLY A 203 -24.89 -102.12 14.95
C GLY A 203 -25.78 -101.90 16.17
N ASP A 204 -25.45 -102.56 17.28
CA ASP A 204 -26.15 -102.45 18.57
C ASP A 204 -25.54 -101.33 19.47
N GLY A 205 -24.35 -100.80 19.13
CA GLY A 205 -23.65 -99.70 19.81
C GLY A 205 -24.02 -98.28 19.35
N ASP A 206 -23.35 -97.28 19.91
CA ASP A 206 -23.60 -95.86 19.61
C ASP A 206 -22.89 -95.46 18.30
N CYS A 207 -23.59 -94.67 17.46
CA CYS A 207 -23.08 -94.21 16.16
C CYS A 207 -22.85 -92.69 16.16
N PHE A 208 -21.65 -92.26 15.81
CA PHE A 208 -21.27 -90.84 15.66
C PHE A 208 -20.80 -90.53 14.23
N SER A 209 -21.23 -89.39 13.71
CA SER A 209 -20.80 -88.88 12.40
C SER A 209 -20.64 -87.37 12.46
N GLU A 210 -19.45 -86.87 12.13
CA GLU A 210 -19.17 -85.44 12.05
C GLU A 210 -18.57 -85.09 10.68
N ALA A 211 -18.91 -83.90 10.17
CA ALA A 211 -18.45 -83.42 8.88
C ALA A 211 -18.16 -81.92 8.99
N ASN A 212 -16.88 -81.59 9.17
CA ASN A 212 -16.40 -80.25 9.43
C ASN A 212 -15.76 -79.65 8.17
N VAL A 213 -16.19 -78.43 7.85
CA VAL A 213 -15.80 -77.73 6.62
C VAL A 213 -15.54 -76.27 6.96
N ASP A 214 -14.28 -75.94 7.20
CA ASP A 214 -13.86 -74.56 7.35
C ASP A 214 -13.34 -74.02 6.01
N SER A 215 -13.94 -72.90 5.55
CA SER A 215 -13.56 -72.26 4.30
C SER A 215 -13.69 -70.74 4.34
N TYR A 216 -12.67 -70.03 3.84
CA TYR A 216 -12.48 -68.60 4.08
C TYR A 216 -12.24 -67.80 2.79
N ILE A 217 -13.32 -67.29 2.18
CA ILE A 217 -13.24 -66.57 0.90
C ILE A 217 -12.80 -65.10 1.10
N GLU A 218 -11.51 -64.81 0.94
CA GLU A 218 -11.02 -63.43 0.86
C GLU A 218 -10.92 -62.95 -0.60
N SER A 219 -12.01 -62.36 -1.12
CA SER A 219 -12.12 -61.83 -2.48
C SER A 219 -12.38 -60.32 -2.48
N VAL A 220 -11.37 -59.54 -2.10
CA VAL A 220 -11.42 -58.09 -2.17
C VAL A 220 -10.97 -57.61 -3.55
N ILE A 221 -11.92 -57.10 -4.35
CA ILE A 221 -11.60 -56.33 -5.55
C ILE A 221 -11.04 -54.97 -5.09
N GLY A 222 -9.71 -54.92 -4.99
CA GLY A 222 -8.98 -53.69 -4.66
C GLY A 222 -8.74 -52.81 -5.89
N GLU A 223 -9.19 -51.56 -5.79
CA GLU A 223 -8.98 -50.49 -6.76
C GLU A 223 -7.65 -49.78 -6.50
N ASN A 224 -7.04 -49.19 -7.52
CA ASN A 224 -5.71 -48.58 -7.41
C ASN A 224 -5.78 -47.05 -7.49
N ILE A 225 -5.17 -46.38 -6.52
CA ILE A 225 -5.12 -44.92 -6.37
C ILE A 225 -3.70 -44.46 -6.67
N ASN A 226 -3.47 -43.99 -7.90
CA ASN A 226 -2.20 -43.42 -8.35
C ASN A 226 -2.12 -41.95 -7.94
N LEU A 227 -1.00 -41.55 -7.32
CA LEU A 227 -0.71 -40.15 -6.98
C LEU A 227 0.49 -39.65 -7.78
N THR A 228 0.41 -38.42 -8.27
CA THR A 228 1.49 -37.72 -8.97
C THR A 228 1.66 -36.31 -8.41
N VAL A 229 2.80 -35.70 -8.68
CA VAL A 229 3.19 -34.34 -8.22
C VAL A 229 3.44 -33.49 -9.45
N ALA A 230 2.91 -32.28 -9.50
CA ALA A 230 3.16 -31.33 -10.57
C ALA A 230 3.45 -29.92 -9.99
N PRO A 231 4.54 -29.22 -10.39
CA PRO A 231 5.67 -29.73 -11.18
C PRO A 231 6.51 -30.75 -10.39
N ASP A 232 7.29 -31.58 -11.09
CA ASP A 232 8.20 -32.54 -10.47
C ASP A 232 9.11 -31.86 -9.42
N GLY A 233 9.13 -32.41 -8.20
CA GLY A 233 9.88 -31.86 -7.07
C GLY A 233 9.20 -30.70 -6.31
N GLY A 234 8.05 -30.19 -6.78
CA GLY A 234 7.26 -29.17 -6.08
C GLY A 234 6.68 -29.61 -4.73
N GLY A 235 6.62 -30.91 -4.48
CA GLY A 235 6.20 -31.48 -3.20
C GLY A 235 6.30 -33.00 -3.16
N SER A 236 5.59 -33.58 -2.21
CA SER A 236 5.48 -35.02 -1.97
C SER A 236 4.04 -35.42 -1.68
N VAL A 237 3.70 -36.69 -1.94
CA VAL A 237 2.33 -37.23 -1.82
C VAL A 237 2.32 -38.58 -1.13
N SER A 238 1.27 -38.86 -0.35
CA SER A 238 1.07 -40.11 0.37
C SER A 238 -0.41 -40.50 0.47
N GLY A 239 -0.71 -41.75 0.86
CA GLY A 239 -2.08 -42.28 1.00
C GLY A 239 -2.63 -43.00 -0.24
N GLY A 240 -1.85 -43.09 -1.32
CA GLY A 240 -2.19 -43.87 -2.51
C GLY A 240 -1.85 -45.37 -2.39
N GLY A 241 -2.15 -46.13 -3.44
CA GLY A 241 -1.93 -47.58 -3.51
C GLY A 241 -3.21 -48.36 -3.80
N LYS A 242 -3.17 -49.69 -3.56
CA LYS A 242 -4.32 -50.58 -3.80
C LYS A 242 -5.21 -50.66 -2.54
N VAL A 243 -6.48 -50.31 -2.68
CA VAL A 243 -7.44 -50.17 -1.57
C VAL A 243 -8.75 -50.90 -1.90
N ALA A 244 -9.38 -51.50 -0.89
CA ALA A 244 -10.66 -52.19 -1.05
C ALA A 244 -11.78 -51.23 -1.49
N ARG A 245 -12.62 -51.68 -2.44
CA ARG A 245 -13.76 -50.90 -2.89
C ARG A 245 -14.80 -50.73 -1.77
N GLY A 246 -15.10 -49.48 -1.41
CA GLY A 246 -15.99 -49.10 -0.32
C GLY A 246 -15.30 -48.50 0.89
N GLU A 247 -13.96 -48.62 0.99
CA GLU A 247 -13.18 -47.98 2.06
C GLU A 247 -13.06 -46.48 1.86
N GLU A 248 -12.94 -45.75 2.97
CA GLU A 248 -12.61 -44.32 2.98
C GLU A 248 -11.12 -44.13 3.22
N ILE A 249 -10.46 -43.37 2.34
CA ILE A 249 -9.03 -43.05 2.46
C ILE A 249 -8.81 -41.56 2.43
N THR A 250 -7.67 -41.13 2.99
CA THR A 250 -7.16 -39.77 2.84
C THR A 250 -5.85 -39.81 2.07
N VAL A 251 -5.76 -39.01 1.00
CA VAL A 251 -4.51 -38.72 0.31
C VAL A 251 -3.99 -37.37 0.78
N SER A 252 -2.68 -37.26 1.02
CA SER A 252 -2.06 -36.08 1.63
C SER A 252 -0.94 -35.56 0.75
N ALA A 253 -0.86 -34.24 0.60
CA ALA A 253 0.17 -33.54 -0.18
C ALA A 253 0.97 -32.61 0.74
N ALA A 254 2.30 -32.72 0.72
CA ALA A 254 3.20 -31.85 1.47
C ALA A 254 4.13 -31.09 0.51
N PRO A 255 4.09 -29.74 0.47
CA PRO A 255 4.94 -28.95 -0.42
C PRO A 255 6.43 -29.04 -0.05
N SER A 256 7.28 -28.90 -1.07
CA SER A 256 8.73 -28.70 -0.90
C SER A 256 9.04 -27.26 -0.53
N GLU A 257 10.27 -26.98 -0.07
CA GLU A 257 10.73 -25.63 0.22
C GLU A 257 10.59 -24.68 -0.99
N GLY A 258 9.99 -23.51 -0.78
CA GLY A 258 9.67 -22.56 -1.84
C GLY A 258 8.52 -22.98 -2.76
N TYR A 259 7.59 -23.82 -2.28
CA TYR A 259 6.36 -24.18 -2.97
C TYR A 259 5.12 -24.09 -2.06
N ARG A 260 3.97 -23.77 -2.65
CA ARG A 260 2.62 -23.77 -2.05
C ARG A 260 1.80 -24.88 -2.70
N PHE A 261 1.13 -25.72 -1.92
CA PHE A 261 0.10 -26.62 -2.47
C PHE A 261 -1.08 -25.81 -2.99
N VAL A 262 -1.57 -26.16 -4.18
CA VAL A 262 -2.69 -25.46 -4.85
C VAL A 262 -3.97 -26.29 -4.72
N ASN A 263 -3.99 -27.48 -5.31
CA ASN A 263 -5.15 -28.38 -5.31
C ASN A 263 -4.77 -29.81 -5.71
N TRP A 264 -5.69 -30.74 -5.50
CA TRP A 264 -5.73 -32.05 -6.14
C TRP A 264 -6.58 -31.97 -7.41
N THR A 265 -6.06 -32.48 -8.52
CA THR A 265 -6.82 -32.65 -9.77
C THR A 265 -6.90 -34.12 -10.19
N GLU A 266 -7.96 -34.46 -10.92
CA GLU A 266 -8.14 -35.73 -11.63
C GLU A 266 -8.49 -35.41 -13.09
N ASN A 267 -7.72 -35.91 -14.05
CA ASN A 267 -7.84 -35.54 -15.47
C ASN A 267 -7.88 -34.01 -15.71
N GLY A 268 -7.12 -33.24 -14.92
CA GLY A 268 -7.08 -31.77 -14.98
C GLY A 268 -8.27 -31.04 -14.34
N THR A 269 -9.28 -31.74 -13.83
CA THR A 269 -10.41 -31.15 -13.08
C THR A 269 -10.10 -31.14 -11.59
N GLU A 270 -10.33 -30.03 -10.88
CA GLU A 270 -10.14 -29.97 -9.43
C GLU A 270 -11.11 -30.91 -8.69
N VAL A 271 -10.56 -31.69 -7.76
CA VAL A 271 -11.32 -32.61 -6.89
C VAL A 271 -11.22 -32.26 -5.41
N SER A 272 -10.22 -31.45 -5.01
CA SER A 272 -10.09 -30.87 -3.66
C SER A 272 -9.08 -29.72 -3.64
N ALA A 273 -9.43 -28.59 -3.04
CA ALA A 273 -8.48 -27.52 -2.69
C ALA A 273 -7.69 -27.81 -1.39
N ASN A 274 -8.07 -28.82 -0.61
CA ASN A 274 -7.39 -29.18 0.64
C ASN A 274 -6.23 -30.16 0.37
N ALA A 275 -5.08 -29.91 0.98
CA ALA A 275 -3.89 -30.76 0.88
C ALA A 275 -4.14 -32.20 1.36
N ASP A 276 -4.94 -32.35 2.42
CA ASP A 276 -5.55 -33.63 2.82
C ASP A 276 -6.92 -33.76 2.13
N TYR A 277 -7.08 -34.80 1.31
CA TYR A 277 -8.31 -35.09 0.57
C TYR A 277 -8.83 -36.49 0.90
N THR A 278 -9.95 -36.53 1.64
CA THR A 278 -10.64 -37.76 2.04
C THR A 278 -11.75 -38.13 1.06
N PHE A 279 -11.80 -39.39 0.61
CA PHE A 279 -12.88 -39.89 -0.25
C PHE A 279 -13.08 -41.41 -0.14
N THR A 280 -14.28 -41.87 -0.47
CA THR A 280 -14.60 -43.30 -0.57
C THR A 280 -14.14 -43.90 -1.90
N VAL A 281 -13.36 -44.98 -1.85
CA VAL A 281 -12.82 -45.68 -3.01
C VAL A 281 -13.92 -46.48 -3.71
N THR A 282 -14.45 -45.94 -4.81
CA THR A 282 -15.51 -46.59 -5.61
C THR A 282 -15.02 -47.16 -6.94
N GLN A 283 -13.84 -46.74 -7.39
CA GLN A 283 -13.10 -47.19 -8.56
C GLN A 283 -11.64 -46.71 -8.44
N SER A 284 -10.77 -47.21 -9.32
CA SER A 284 -9.38 -46.73 -9.47
C SER A 284 -9.35 -45.26 -9.93
N ARG A 285 -8.37 -44.49 -9.45
CA ARG A 285 -8.23 -43.04 -9.67
C ARG A 285 -6.78 -42.64 -9.92
N GLU A 286 -6.60 -41.55 -10.68
CA GLU A 286 -5.29 -40.93 -10.92
C GLU A 286 -5.35 -39.46 -10.49
N LEU A 287 -4.72 -39.15 -9.37
CA LEU A 287 -4.75 -37.82 -8.74
C LEU A 287 -3.39 -37.14 -8.89
N THR A 288 -3.41 -35.85 -9.20
CA THR A 288 -2.23 -34.99 -9.27
C THR A 288 -2.31 -33.93 -8.20
N ALA A 289 -1.33 -33.88 -7.30
CA ALA A 289 -1.14 -32.77 -6.39
C ALA A 289 -0.39 -31.65 -7.13
N ASN A 290 -1.08 -30.52 -7.35
CA ASN A 290 -0.50 -29.36 -8.00
C ASN A 290 0.11 -28.42 -6.96
N PHE A 291 1.32 -27.96 -7.24
CA PHE A 291 2.08 -27.02 -6.43
C PHE A 291 2.49 -25.82 -7.29
N ILE A 292 2.59 -24.66 -6.66
CA ILE A 292 3.08 -23.44 -7.30
C ILE A 292 4.31 -22.93 -6.57
N LYS A 293 5.31 -22.47 -7.32
CA LYS A 293 6.52 -21.85 -6.78
C LYS A 293 6.13 -20.59 -6.00
N VAL A 294 6.65 -20.43 -4.79
CA VAL A 294 6.52 -19.19 -4.01
C VAL A 294 7.89 -18.57 -3.75
N TYR A 295 7.90 -17.26 -3.57
CA TYR A 295 9.07 -16.45 -3.27
C TYR A 295 8.80 -15.51 -2.10
N THR A 296 9.85 -15.15 -1.37
CA THR A 296 9.75 -14.20 -0.25
C THR A 296 9.70 -12.79 -0.79
N VAL A 297 8.60 -12.10 -0.53
CA VAL A 297 8.46 -10.66 -0.78
C VAL A 297 8.54 -9.92 0.54
N ARG A 298 9.34 -8.84 0.58
CA ARG A 298 9.46 -7.93 1.72
C ARG A 298 9.10 -6.50 1.32
N PHE A 299 8.44 -5.80 2.21
CA PHE A 299 8.20 -4.36 2.15
C PHE A 299 8.95 -3.69 3.30
N GLU A 300 9.80 -2.72 2.98
CA GLU A 300 10.66 -2.01 3.94
C GLU A 300 10.41 -0.49 3.90
N ASN A 301 10.52 0.17 5.05
CA ASN A 301 10.49 1.64 5.11
C ASN A 301 11.83 2.26 4.63
N TYR A 302 11.89 3.59 4.49
CA TYR A 302 13.07 4.33 4.00
C TYR A 302 14.36 4.04 4.81
N ASP A 303 14.25 3.65 6.07
CA ASP A 303 15.36 3.30 6.96
C ASP A 303 15.76 1.81 6.93
N GLY A 304 14.99 0.95 6.24
CA GLY A 304 15.16 -0.50 6.23
C GLY A 304 14.38 -1.25 7.32
N THR A 305 13.48 -0.57 8.04
CA THR A 305 12.52 -1.24 8.93
C THR A 305 11.56 -2.09 8.10
N GLU A 306 11.51 -3.41 8.33
CA GLU A 306 10.54 -4.29 7.68
C GLU A 306 9.11 -3.97 8.14
N LEU A 307 8.25 -3.67 7.18
CA LEU A 307 6.83 -3.31 7.36
C LEU A 307 5.91 -4.51 7.15
N GLN A 308 6.24 -5.38 6.19
CA GLN A 308 5.50 -6.61 5.88
C GLN A 308 6.43 -7.59 5.16
N SER A 309 6.32 -8.88 5.46
CA SER A 309 6.96 -9.95 4.69
C SER A 309 6.05 -11.17 4.54
N GLY A 310 6.21 -11.92 3.46
CA GLY A 310 5.40 -13.12 3.20
C GLY A 310 5.80 -13.87 1.93
N GLU A 311 5.28 -15.08 1.78
CA GLU A 311 5.44 -15.89 0.57
C GLU A 311 4.32 -15.57 -0.43
N VAL A 312 4.70 -15.20 -1.66
CA VAL A 312 3.80 -14.88 -2.77
C VAL A 312 4.11 -15.81 -3.94
N ALA A 313 3.10 -16.28 -4.68
CA ALA A 313 3.34 -17.22 -5.76
C ALA A 313 3.87 -16.57 -7.03
N VAL A 314 4.59 -17.36 -7.83
CA VAL A 314 5.12 -16.90 -9.12
C VAL A 314 3.99 -16.42 -10.03
N GLY A 315 4.15 -15.23 -10.61
CA GLY A 315 3.14 -14.56 -11.44
C GLY A 315 2.05 -13.80 -10.66
N GLU A 316 1.97 -13.91 -9.32
CA GLU A 316 1.07 -13.05 -8.53
C GLU A 316 1.68 -11.66 -8.35
N MET A 317 0.86 -10.61 -8.41
CA MET A 317 1.29 -9.24 -8.06
C MET A 317 1.37 -9.12 -6.52
N PRO A 318 2.49 -8.67 -5.95
CA PRO A 318 2.64 -8.54 -4.50
C PRO A 318 1.80 -7.37 -3.98
N SER A 319 1.11 -7.57 -2.85
CA SER A 319 0.26 -6.55 -2.23
C SER A 319 0.76 -6.19 -0.83
N TYR A 320 0.84 -4.89 -0.56
CA TYR A 320 1.06 -4.35 0.77
C TYR A 320 -0.29 -4.03 1.43
N THR A 321 -0.51 -4.47 2.66
CA THR A 321 -1.78 -4.32 3.39
C THR A 321 -1.63 -3.63 4.75
N GLY A 322 -0.45 -3.08 5.04
CA GLY A 322 -0.20 -2.27 6.24
C GLY A 322 -0.62 -0.80 6.07
N ASP A 323 -0.42 -0.02 7.12
CA ASP A 323 -0.64 1.44 7.09
C ASP A 323 0.32 2.14 6.11
N THR A 324 -0.09 3.28 5.56
CA THR A 324 0.74 4.01 4.57
C THR A 324 2.11 4.34 5.18
N PRO A 325 3.24 3.94 4.55
CA PRO A 325 4.56 4.10 5.17
C PRO A 325 4.91 5.54 5.50
N GLU A 326 5.18 5.84 6.77
CA GLU A 326 5.54 7.19 7.20
C GLU A 326 7.06 7.43 7.20
N LYS A 327 7.45 8.64 6.79
CA LYS A 327 8.82 9.15 6.95
C LYS A 327 8.76 10.48 7.73
N PRO A 328 9.44 10.59 8.88
CA PRO A 328 9.48 11.83 9.65
C PRO A 328 9.95 13.01 8.81
N GLY A 329 9.23 14.13 8.93
CA GLY A 329 9.67 15.43 8.45
C GLY A 329 10.91 15.91 9.20
N SER A 330 11.68 16.77 8.54
CA SER A 330 12.68 17.62 9.18
C SER A 330 12.19 19.08 9.15
N PRO A 331 12.86 20.02 9.84
CA PRO A 331 12.58 21.45 9.70
C PRO A 331 12.56 21.89 8.23
N GLU A 332 13.46 21.36 7.40
CA GLU A 332 13.60 21.74 6.00
C GLU A 332 12.51 21.13 5.08
N TYR A 333 12.10 19.89 5.32
CA TYR A 333 11.24 19.11 4.41
C TYR A 333 10.22 18.21 5.12
N THR A 334 8.99 18.20 4.59
CA THR A 334 8.04 17.09 4.79
C THR A 334 8.22 16.03 3.71
N TYR A 335 7.75 14.80 3.97
CA TYR A 335 7.90 13.68 3.05
C TYR A 335 6.54 13.01 2.81
N ILE A 336 6.16 12.85 1.54
CA ILE A 336 4.93 12.17 1.12
C ILE A 336 5.31 10.85 0.47
N PHE A 337 4.70 9.75 0.90
CA PHE A 337 4.88 8.44 0.29
C PHE A 337 4.38 8.44 -1.16
N THR A 338 5.23 8.06 -2.10
CA THR A 338 4.92 8.05 -3.55
C THR A 338 4.78 6.65 -4.14
N GLY A 339 4.94 5.60 -3.34
CA GLY A 339 4.92 4.21 -3.80
C GLY A 339 6.20 3.46 -3.40
N TRP A 340 6.47 2.37 -4.11
CA TRP A 340 7.57 1.46 -3.82
C TRP A 340 8.71 1.59 -4.83
N THR A 341 9.93 1.27 -4.40
CA THR A 341 11.12 1.15 -5.26
C THR A 341 11.81 -0.20 -5.01
N PRO A 342 12.00 -1.05 -6.04
CA PRO A 342 11.49 -0.90 -7.41
C PRO A 342 9.95 -0.83 -7.47
N GLU A 343 9.41 -0.44 -8.62
CA GLU A 343 7.96 -0.50 -8.85
C GLU A 343 7.45 -1.95 -8.72
N LEU A 344 6.21 -2.13 -8.28
CA LEU A 344 5.65 -3.47 -8.06
C LEU A 344 5.46 -4.18 -9.40
N THR A 345 6.05 -5.38 -9.51
CA THR A 345 5.86 -6.27 -10.66
C THR A 345 5.40 -7.64 -10.18
N GLU A 346 4.86 -8.44 -11.10
CA GLU A 346 4.58 -9.86 -10.85
C GLU A 346 5.81 -10.56 -10.27
N VAL A 347 5.59 -11.44 -9.29
CA VAL A 347 6.67 -12.11 -8.57
C VAL A 347 7.33 -13.15 -9.47
N THR A 348 8.60 -12.95 -9.81
CA THR A 348 9.46 -13.92 -10.53
C THR A 348 10.62 -14.44 -9.69
N GLY A 349 10.76 -13.95 -8.46
CA GLY A 349 11.90 -14.18 -7.58
C GLY A 349 11.69 -13.52 -6.21
N ASP A 350 12.60 -13.75 -5.27
CA ASP A 350 12.59 -13.03 -3.99
C ASP A 350 12.79 -11.53 -4.26
N ALA A 351 11.96 -10.69 -3.62
CA ALA A 351 11.91 -9.25 -3.88
C ALA A 351 11.88 -8.45 -2.57
N THR A 352 12.46 -7.25 -2.59
CA THR A 352 12.38 -6.29 -1.49
C THR A 352 12.02 -4.93 -2.03
N TYR A 353 10.87 -4.44 -1.62
CA TYR A 353 10.26 -3.20 -2.06
C TYR A 353 10.43 -2.16 -0.96
N LYS A 354 11.12 -1.06 -1.27
CA LYS A 354 11.43 -0.02 -0.30
C LYS A 354 10.55 1.21 -0.51
N ALA A 355 9.99 1.76 0.56
CA ALA A 355 9.11 2.91 0.50
C ALA A 355 9.84 4.14 -0.06
N ALA A 356 9.26 4.71 -1.13
CA ALA A 356 9.76 5.91 -1.80
C ALA A 356 8.97 7.15 -1.38
N TYR A 357 9.64 8.30 -1.36
CA TYR A 357 9.09 9.55 -0.86
C TYR A 357 9.45 10.73 -1.75
N SER A 358 8.48 11.61 -1.99
CA SER A 358 8.74 12.97 -2.47
C SER A 358 9.00 13.90 -1.27
N SER A 359 9.97 14.80 -1.39
CA SER A 359 10.28 15.82 -0.39
C SER A 359 9.65 17.16 -0.75
N ASN A 360 8.77 17.67 0.11
CA ASN A 360 8.17 19.00 -0.04
C ASN A 360 8.82 19.98 0.96
N PRO A 361 9.36 21.14 0.52
CA PRO A 361 9.99 22.10 1.41
C PRO A 361 8.97 22.69 2.40
N VAL A 362 9.39 22.87 3.65
CA VAL A 362 8.56 23.49 4.69
C VAL A 362 8.51 25.01 4.48
N ASN A 363 7.34 25.59 4.73
CA ASN A 363 7.10 27.02 4.67
C ASN A 363 7.36 27.69 6.02
N TYR A 364 8.12 28.77 6.01
CA TYR A 364 8.46 29.58 7.17
C TYR A 364 8.02 31.03 6.98
N THR A 365 7.79 31.75 8.08
CA THR A 365 7.29 33.12 8.06
C THR A 365 8.43 34.13 8.22
N VAL A 366 8.44 35.17 7.40
CA VAL A 366 9.28 36.36 7.56
C VAL A 366 8.39 37.54 7.95
N LYS A 367 8.72 38.20 9.06
CA LYS A 367 8.04 39.41 9.54
C LYS A 367 8.94 40.63 9.43
N PHE A 368 8.38 41.73 8.97
CA PHE A 368 9.00 43.05 8.96
C PHE A 368 8.15 43.96 9.86
N LEU A 369 8.76 44.52 10.90
CA LEU A 369 8.11 45.29 11.95
C LEU A 369 8.53 46.75 11.92
N VAL A 370 7.56 47.66 11.97
CA VAL A 370 7.78 49.10 12.19
C VAL A 370 7.13 49.46 13.52
N ASP A 371 7.88 50.09 14.43
CA ASP A 371 7.45 50.41 15.80
C ASP A 371 6.84 49.22 16.57
N GLY A 372 7.39 48.01 16.36
CA GLY A 372 6.90 46.77 16.96
C GLY A 372 5.58 46.23 16.39
N LYS A 373 5.03 46.87 15.35
CA LYS A 373 3.83 46.43 14.63
C LYS A 373 4.20 45.81 13.28
N VAL A 374 3.49 44.75 12.88
CA VAL A 374 3.70 44.12 11.55
C VAL A 374 3.41 45.14 10.44
N TYR A 375 4.45 45.45 9.66
CA TYR A 375 4.41 46.27 8.46
C TYR A 375 4.23 45.38 7.22
N ALA A 376 4.99 44.29 7.13
CA ALA A 376 4.81 43.24 6.13
C ALA A 376 5.04 41.85 6.73
N GLU A 377 4.34 40.85 6.21
CA GLU A 377 4.48 39.44 6.57
C GLU A 377 4.43 38.61 5.28
N SER A 378 5.30 37.62 5.16
CA SER A 378 5.31 36.70 4.03
C SER A 378 5.65 35.28 4.48
N THR A 379 5.15 34.30 3.74
CA THR A 379 5.42 32.88 3.95
C THR A 379 6.25 32.36 2.79
N VAL A 380 7.46 31.88 3.07
CA VAL A 380 8.48 31.51 2.09
C VAL A 380 8.93 30.08 2.35
N ALA A 381 9.03 29.27 1.29
CA ALA A 381 9.52 27.89 1.39
C ALA A 381 11.03 27.86 1.70
N PHE A 382 11.46 26.89 2.50
CA PHE A 382 12.87 26.66 2.82
C PHE A 382 13.75 26.68 1.56
N GLY A 383 14.86 27.44 1.61
CA GLY A 383 15.80 27.59 0.49
C GLY A 383 15.37 28.56 -0.62
N MET A 384 14.14 29.07 -0.63
CA MET A 384 13.70 30.10 -1.59
C MET A 384 14.16 31.50 -1.16
N SER A 385 14.34 32.41 -2.12
CA SER A 385 14.85 33.76 -1.85
C SER A 385 13.85 34.64 -1.09
N ILE A 386 14.32 35.30 -0.03
CA ILE A 386 13.54 36.32 0.69
C ILE A 386 13.58 37.62 -0.11
N THR A 387 12.44 38.31 -0.23
CA THR A 387 12.34 39.66 -0.80
C THR A 387 11.92 40.62 0.30
N ALA A 388 12.67 41.71 0.49
CA ALA A 388 12.29 42.77 1.43
C ALA A 388 11.07 43.57 0.89
N PRO A 389 10.20 44.09 1.77
CA PRO A 389 9.13 45.01 1.36
C PRO A 389 9.71 46.37 0.93
N GLU A 390 8.85 47.23 0.39
CA GLU A 390 9.21 48.63 0.13
C GLU A 390 9.57 49.36 1.45
N ASP A 391 10.50 50.32 1.37
CA ASP A 391 10.99 51.06 2.53
C ASP A 391 9.84 51.84 3.21
N PRO A 392 9.68 51.77 4.54
CA PRO A 392 8.62 52.48 5.25
C PRO A 392 8.87 53.99 5.27
N ASP A 393 7.88 54.76 4.79
CA ASP A 393 7.88 56.22 4.78
C ASP A 393 7.39 56.79 6.13
N THR A 394 8.10 57.80 6.67
CA THR A 394 7.71 58.48 7.92
C THR A 394 8.00 59.99 7.84
N ASP A 395 7.12 60.80 8.42
CA ASP A 395 7.18 62.28 8.29
C ASP A 395 8.44 62.93 8.90
N TYR A 396 9.17 62.24 9.80
CA TYR A 396 10.23 62.86 10.61
C TYR A 396 11.54 62.06 10.74
N TYR A 397 11.58 60.82 10.22
CA TYR A 397 12.75 59.96 10.27
C TYR A 397 13.02 59.31 8.90
N ASP A 398 14.28 59.32 8.48
CA ASP A 398 14.74 58.57 7.32
C ASP A 398 14.91 57.09 7.72
N PHE A 399 14.34 56.17 6.94
CA PHE A 399 14.56 54.72 7.09
C PHE A 399 16.00 54.36 6.68
N THR A 400 16.74 53.70 7.56
CA THR A 400 18.14 53.32 7.31
C THR A 400 18.36 51.86 6.96
N GLY A 401 17.35 51.01 7.17
CA GLY A 401 17.40 49.58 6.86
C GLY A 401 16.61 48.73 7.86
N TRP A 402 16.60 47.43 7.62
CA TRP A 402 16.09 46.43 8.56
C TRP A 402 17.22 45.96 9.49
N ASP A 403 16.91 45.57 10.73
CA ASP A 403 17.93 45.17 11.72
C ASP A 403 18.65 43.87 11.35
N GLY A 404 19.92 43.98 10.97
CA GLY A 404 20.76 42.86 10.54
C GLY A 404 20.63 42.49 9.06
N GLU A 405 21.33 41.43 8.65
CA GLU A 405 21.37 41.01 7.25
C GLU A 405 20.21 40.06 6.92
N ILE A 406 19.35 40.45 5.97
CA ILE A 406 18.30 39.58 5.43
C ILE A 406 18.97 38.42 4.67
N PRO A 407 18.75 37.15 5.06
CA PRO A 407 19.34 36.01 4.36
C PRO A 407 18.91 35.92 2.89
N ALA A 408 19.86 35.60 2.01
CA ALA A 408 19.59 35.44 0.57
C ALA A 408 18.61 34.29 0.24
N ALA A 409 18.40 33.36 1.18
CA ALA A 409 17.46 32.24 1.08
C ALA A 409 16.86 31.93 2.46
N MET A 410 15.63 31.44 2.48
CA MET A 410 14.88 31.19 3.70
C MET A 410 15.49 30.05 4.53
N PRO A 411 15.91 30.28 5.79
CA PRO A 411 16.39 29.23 6.69
C PRO A 411 15.23 28.41 7.24
N ALA A 412 15.55 27.36 8.01
CA ALA A 412 14.56 26.47 8.61
C ALA A 412 13.97 27.01 9.93
N GLU A 413 13.70 28.32 9.98
CA GLU A 413 13.13 29.02 11.13
C GLU A 413 12.36 30.28 10.70
N ASN A 414 11.45 30.75 11.55
CA ASN A 414 10.76 32.02 11.31
C ASN A 414 11.69 33.20 11.57
N LEU A 415 11.68 34.18 10.68
CA LEU A 415 12.51 35.39 10.79
C LEU A 415 11.65 36.59 11.17
N THR A 416 12.24 37.55 11.87
CA THR A 416 11.62 38.82 12.23
C THR A 416 12.67 39.91 12.20
N PHE A 417 12.39 40.96 11.45
CA PHE A 417 13.23 42.14 11.30
C PHE A 417 12.46 43.39 11.74
N ASN A 418 13.11 44.30 12.43
CA ASN A 418 12.62 45.60 12.86
C ASN A 418 13.23 46.69 11.97
N ALA A 419 12.47 47.74 11.67
CA ALA A 419 12.97 48.90 10.95
C ALA A 419 13.88 49.77 11.83
N GLU A 420 15.04 50.15 11.28
CA GLU A 420 15.93 51.15 11.85
C GLU A 420 15.72 52.51 11.16
N PHE A 421 15.81 53.58 11.94
CA PHE A 421 15.47 54.94 11.53
C PHE A 421 16.48 55.96 12.09
N THR A 422 16.73 57.04 11.33
CA THR A 422 17.49 58.22 11.80
C THR A 422 16.64 59.48 11.75
N PRO A 423 16.64 60.33 12.80
CA PRO A 423 15.85 61.58 12.79
C PRO A 423 16.33 62.54 11.71
N ILE A 424 15.39 63.17 11.01
CA ILE A 424 15.68 64.21 10.01
C ILE A 424 16.15 65.49 10.71
N GLU A 425 17.17 66.16 10.16
CA GLU A 425 17.69 67.45 10.65
C GLU A 425 16.99 68.65 9.97
N TYR A 426 16.53 69.59 10.79
CA TYR A 426 15.93 70.88 10.43
C TYR A 426 16.85 72.03 10.87
N ILE A 427 16.62 73.25 10.37
CA ILE A 427 17.48 74.41 10.67
C ILE A 427 16.69 75.54 11.31
N ALA A 428 17.18 76.05 12.46
CA ALA A 428 16.73 77.28 13.09
C ALA A 428 17.61 78.44 12.62
N LYS A 429 17.03 79.36 11.85
CA LYS A 429 17.72 80.49 11.21
C LYS A 429 17.50 81.78 12.00
N PHE A 430 18.53 82.25 12.68
CA PHE A 430 18.53 83.56 13.34
C PHE A 430 18.92 84.63 12.32
N VAL A 431 18.12 85.67 12.16
CA VAL A 431 18.37 86.76 11.20
C VAL A 431 18.34 88.12 11.90
N ASP A 432 19.06 89.11 11.37
CA ASP A 432 19.09 90.45 11.94
C ASP A 432 17.83 91.28 11.59
N LYS A 433 17.84 92.58 11.91
CA LYS A 433 16.72 93.49 11.64
C LYS A 433 16.43 93.70 10.14
N ASP A 434 17.41 93.49 9.27
CA ASP A 434 17.31 93.68 7.82
C ASP A 434 17.06 92.34 7.10
N GLY A 435 17.20 91.22 7.81
CA GLY A 435 16.93 89.86 7.34
C GLY A 435 18.19 89.07 6.95
N GLU A 436 19.39 89.56 7.25
CA GLU A 436 20.64 88.84 6.99
C GLU A 436 20.87 87.74 8.04
N THR A 437 21.39 86.57 7.63
CA THR A 437 21.66 85.44 8.55
C THR A 437 22.71 85.81 9.60
N VAL A 438 22.34 85.71 10.87
CA VAL A 438 23.23 85.79 12.03
C VAL A 438 23.79 84.41 12.39
N ALA A 439 22.93 83.39 12.43
CA ALA A 439 23.33 81.99 12.65
C ALA A 439 22.29 81.01 12.08
N GLU A 440 22.73 79.80 11.77
CA GLU A 440 21.89 78.65 11.43
C GLU A 440 22.28 77.50 12.36
N ILE A 441 21.30 76.96 13.09
CA ILE A 441 21.51 75.91 14.10
C ILE A 441 20.68 74.69 13.70
N PRO A 442 21.31 73.51 13.45
CA PRO A 442 20.57 72.30 13.16
C PRO A 442 19.90 71.74 14.43
N TYR A 443 18.73 71.12 14.26
CA TYR A 443 17.96 70.44 15.31
C TYR A 443 17.10 69.32 14.72
N THR A 444 16.70 68.35 15.54
CA THR A 444 15.76 67.27 15.16
C THR A 444 14.41 67.47 15.87
N VAL A 445 13.37 66.71 15.50
CA VAL A 445 12.08 66.74 16.23
C VAL A 445 12.19 66.36 17.72
N GLU A 446 13.26 65.66 18.11
CA GLU A 446 13.56 65.30 19.51
C GLU A 446 14.28 66.42 20.28
N THR A 447 14.71 67.48 19.60
CA THR A 447 15.46 68.57 20.22
C THR A 447 14.50 69.54 20.94
N GLU A 448 14.35 69.40 22.26
CA GLU A 448 13.44 70.27 23.03
C GLU A 448 13.85 71.76 23.01
N ASN A 449 15.15 72.06 23.01
CA ASN A 449 15.68 73.42 23.14
C ASN A 449 17.01 73.59 22.39
N ILE A 450 17.26 74.77 21.83
CA ILE A 450 18.54 75.18 21.24
C ILE A 450 19.16 76.38 21.98
N THR A 451 20.47 76.55 21.89
CA THR A 451 21.16 77.72 22.48
C THR A 451 21.17 78.88 21.49
N ASN A 452 20.52 79.99 21.87
CA ASN A 452 20.46 81.19 21.03
C ASN A 452 21.86 81.83 20.82
N PRO A 453 22.15 82.37 19.61
CA PRO A 453 23.34 83.20 19.39
C PRO A 453 23.19 84.57 20.08
N ASP A 454 24.30 85.32 20.20
CA ASP A 454 24.27 86.69 20.69
C ASP A 454 23.41 87.60 19.79
N VAL A 455 22.58 88.45 20.41
CA VAL A 455 21.72 89.40 19.68
C VAL A 455 22.56 90.55 19.11
N PRO A 456 22.42 90.92 17.81
CA PRO A 456 23.16 92.03 17.23
C PRO A 456 22.95 93.35 17.99
N VAL A 457 24.03 94.06 18.31
CA VAL A 457 24.01 95.28 19.13
C VAL A 457 23.39 96.46 18.36
N ARG A 458 22.58 97.28 19.04
CA ARG A 458 21.98 98.51 18.51
C ARG A 458 22.16 99.65 19.53
N ASP A 459 22.82 100.73 19.14
CA ASP A 459 23.13 101.86 20.02
C ASP A 459 21.87 102.45 20.68
N HIS A 460 21.92 102.60 22.01
CA HIS A 460 20.82 103.08 22.86
C HIS A 460 19.58 102.17 22.95
N TYR A 461 19.66 100.91 22.51
CA TYR A 461 18.61 99.90 22.72
C TYR A 461 19.19 98.63 23.38
N THR A 462 18.40 97.94 24.20
CA THR A 462 18.66 96.55 24.60
C THR A 462 17.92 95.60 23.65
N GLY A 463 18.58 94.52 23.23
CA GLY A 463 18.02 93.53 22.30
C GLY A 463 17.73 92.19 22.97
N LYS A 464 16.62 91.54 22.59
CA LYS A 464 16.36 90.12 22.84
C LYS A 464 15.89 89.44 21.54
N TRP A 465 16.01 88.12 21.40
CA TRP A 465 15.31 87.39 20.35
C TRP A 465 13.79 87.39 20.62
N GLU A 466 12.98 87.30 19.57
CA GLU A 466 11.54 87.04 19.71
C GLU A 466 11.29 85.62 20.23
N ASP A 467 10.14 85.43 20.87
CA ASP A 467 9.79 84.15 21.48
C ASP A 467 9.32 83.17 20.37
N TYR A 468 9.87 81.96 20.32
CA TYR A 468 9.65 80.99 19.23
C TYR A 468 9.40 79.56 19.74
N THR A 469 9.02 78.65 18.85
CA THR A 469 8.90 77.20 19.09
C THR A 469 9.52 76.47 17.91
N LEU A 470 10.25 75.38 18.15
CA LEU A 470 10.87 74.56 17.10
C LEU A 470 9.79 73.80 16.32
N ALA A 471 9.95 73.69 15.00
CA ALA A 471 8.94 73.12 14.10
C ALA A 471 9.59 72.29 12.96
N PRO A 472 8.96 71.21 12.46
CA PRO A 472 9.54 70.29 11.47
C PRO A 472 9.62 70.84 10.03
N GLU A 473 9.39 72.12 9.81
CA GLU A 473 9.66 72.81 8.54
C GLU A 473 10.89 73.74 8.59
N GLY A 474 11.57 73.82 9.74
CA GLY A 474 12.60 74.83 10.03
C GLY A 474 11.98 76.18 10.44
N ILE A 475 12.71 76.98 11.22
CA ILE A 475 12.19 78.25 11.76
C ILE A 475 13.09 79.45 11.42
N THR A 476 12.53 80.66 11.45
CA THR A 476 13.29 81.91 11.35
C THR A 476 12.95 82.83 12.52
N VAL A 477 13.98 83.32 13.23
CA VAL A 477 13.84 84.09 14.48
C VAL A 477 14.52 85.46 14.35
N LYS A 478 13.83 86.53 14.78
CA LYS A 478 14.24 87.94 14.65
C LYS A 478 14.47 88.65 16.00
N PRO A 479 15.27 89.73 16.03
CA PRO A 479 15.53 90.48 17.25
C PRO A 479 14.48 91.56 17.53
N VAL A 480 14.12 91.71 18.80
CA VAL A 480 13.27 92.76 19.36
C VAL A 480 14.14 93.74 20.15
N TYR A 481 14.00 95.04 19.91
CA TYR A 481 14.82 96.11 20.52
C TYR A 481 13.98 97.07 21.37
N THR A 482 14.44 97.36 22.59
CA THR A 482 13.79 98.27 23.56
C THR A 482 14.72 99.46 23.87
N PRO A 483 14.26 100.72 23.85
CA PRO A 483 15.10 101.88 24.17
C PRO A 483 15.65 101.86 25.61
N VAL A 484 16.84 102.40 25.82
CA VAL A 484 17.46 102.58 27.15
C VAL A 484 16.94 103.85 27.83
N GLU A 485 16.59 103.74 29.12
CA GLU A 485 16.20 104.87 29.98
C GLU A 485 17.40 105.58 30.65
N TYR A 486 17.25 106.90 30.81
CA TYR A 486 18.10 107.83 31.56
C TYR A 486 17.24 108.58 32.59
N CYS A 487 17.84 109.31 33.55
CA CYS A 487 17.09 110.05 34.58
C CYS A 487 17.56 111.51 34.77
N VAL A 488 16.64 112.35 35.24
CA VAL A 488 16.92 113.70 35.79
C VAL A 488 16.69 113.67 37.31
N THR A 489 17.67 114.15 38.08
CA THR A 489 17.66 114.07 39.54
C THR A 489 17.39 115.44 40.18
N PHE A 490 16.22 115.63 40.77
CA PHE A 490 15.93 116.82 41.58
C PHE A 490 16.46 116.61 43.00
N VAL A 491 17.12 117.61 43.60
CA VAL A 491 17.70 117.52 44.96
C VAL A 491 17.31 118.70 45.83
N ASN A 492 17.24 118.49 47.15
CA ASN A 492 16.89 119.52 48.13
C ASN A 492 18.07 120.50 48.41
N GLU A 493 17.89 121.44 49.33
CA GLU A 493 18.93 122.42 49.69
C GLU A 493 20.23 121.80 50.24
N ASN A 494 20.18 120.56 50.77
CA ASN A 494 21.34 119.80 51.25
C ASN A 494 22.02 118.96 50.15
N GLY A 495 21.40 118.84 48.96
CA GLY A 495 21.88 117.97 47.88
C GLY A 495 21.36 116.53 47.94
N GLU A 496 20.38 116.23 48.78
CA GLU A 496 19.73 114.91 48.86
C GLU A 496 18.63 114.80 47.78
N THR A 497 18.52 113.64 47.11
CA THR A 497 17.52 113.41 46.06
C THR A 497 16.09 113.57 46.58
N VAL A 498 15.34 114.46 45.93
CA VAL A 498 13.89 114.62 46.07
C VAL A 498 13.18 113.64 45.14
N GLU A 499 13.54 113.61 43.86
CA GLU A 499 12.94 112.71 42.88
C GLU A 499 13.88 112.46 41.69
N ASN A 500 13.82 111.25 41.12
CA ASN A 500 14.45 110.91 39.83
C ASN A 500 13.35 110.73 38.79
N VAL A 501 13.33 111.57 37.75
CA VAL A 501 12.36 111.49 36.65
C VAL A 501 13.02 110.80 35.45
N PRO A 502 12.57 109.60 35.04
CA PRO A 502 13.15 108.88 33.91
C PRO A 502 12.69 109.43 32.55
N TYR A 503 13.50 109.20 31.52
CA TYR A 503 13.24 109.54 30.12
C TYR A 503 14.12 108.71 29.18
N THR A 504 13.68 108.47 27.94
CA THR A 504 14.46 107.77 26.89
C THR A 504 15.01 108.75 25.85
N VAL A 505 15.86 108.29 24.92
CA VAL A 505 16.28 109.08 23.73
C VAL A 505 15.11 109.55 22.85
N GLU A 506 13.92 108.96 23.02
CA GLU A 506 12.69 109.29 22.28
C GLU A 506 11.79 110.29 23.05
N THR A 507 12.19 110.74 24.24
CA THR A 507 11.39 111.61 25.12
C THR A 507 11.70 113.10 24.91
N GLU A 508 10.70 113.88 24.48
CA GLU A 508 10.89 115.31 24.14
C GLU A 508 10.90 116.28 25.35
N SER A 509 10.20 115.96 26.45
CA SER A 509 10.15 116.80 27.66
C SER A 509 9.71 116.00 28.89
N ILE A 510 9.96 116.54 30.10
CA ILE A 510 9.53 115.96 31.38
C ILE A 510 8.83 117.00 32.26
N THR A 511 8.00 116.54 33.20
CA THR A 511 7.33 117.37 34.21
C THR A 511 8.20 117.50 35.46
N ASN A 512 8.44 118.72 35.95
CA ASN A 512 9.18 118.93 37.20
C ASN A 512 8.33 118.54 38.43
N PRO A 513 8.93 117.93 39.46
CA PRO A 513 8.25 117.66 40.74
C PRO A 513 7.98 118.95 41.52
N ALA A 514 7.16 118.87 42.57
CA ALA A 514 6.91 120.00 43.46
C ALA A 514 8.19 120.42 44.20
N VAL A 515 8.40 121.73 44.35
CA VAL A 515 9.50 122.28 45.16
C VAL A 515 9.23 121.90 46.62
N PRO A 516 10.19 121.33 47.38
CA PRO A 516 9.98 121.01 48.78
C PRO A 516 9.55 122.25 49.57
N ALA A 517 8.42 122.17 50.28
CA ALA A 517 7.92 123.29 51.07
C ALA A 517 8.75 123.48 52.35
N LYS A 518 9.13 124.72 52.67
CA LYS A 518 9.79 125.07 53.93
C LYS A 518 8.76 125.78 54.80
N THR A 519 8.29 125.13 55.86
CA THR A 519 7.12 125.58 56.63
C THR A 519 7.26 127.02 57.13
N GLY A 520 6.21 127.80 56.93
CA GLY A 520 6.21 129.24 57.12
C GLY A 520 6.63 130.02 55.86
N TYR A 521 7.44 129.45 54.96
CA TYR A 521 8.10 130.07 53.80
C TYR A 521 7.53 129.66 52.41
N SER A 522 7.81 130.42 51.34
CA SER A 522 7.38 130.22 49.93
C SER A 522 8.57 130.05 48.96
N ALA A 523 8.46 129.24 47.86
CA ALA A 523 9.62 128.63 47.16
C ALA A 523 9.59 128.42 45.61
N ALA A 524 10.75 128.15 44.96
CA ALA A 524 10.92 127.86 43.50
C ALA A 524 12.18 126.99 43.13
N TRP A 525 12.22 126.34 41.95
CA TRP A 525 13.34 125.54 41.35
C TRP A 525 14.24 126.31 40.34
N GLU A 526 15.46 125.84 40.06
CA GLU A 526 16.35 126.31 38.96
C GLU A 526 16.12 125.62 37.59
N SER A 527 16.76 126.12 36.51
CA SER A 527 16.49 125.76 35.09
C SER A 527 17.53 124.85 34.42
N TYR A 528 17.11 123.94 33.52
CA TYR A 528 17.98 122.90 32.89
C TYR A 528 17.58 122.50 31.43
N THR A 529 18.25 121.52 30.82
CA THR A 529 17.92 120.92 29.49
C THR A 529 18.25 119.41 29.44
N LEU A 530 17.45 118.61 28.72
CA LEU A 530 17.62 117.14 28.61
C LEU A 530 18.79 116.74 27.69
N LEU A 531 19.70 115.88 28.17
CA LEU A 531 20.87 115.36 27.44
C LEU A 531 21.21 113.93 27.88
N PRO A 532 21.47 112.97 26.96
CA PRO A 532 21.79 111.58 27.30
C PRO A 532 22.91 111.45 28.34
N GLY A 533 22.64 110.73 29.44
CA GLY A 533 23.57 110.55 30.57
C GLY A 533 23.09 111.09 31.93
N GLY A 534 22.09 112.00 31.96
CA GLY A 534 21.46 112.50 33.19
C GLY A 534 22.20 113.65 33.92
N PHE A 535 21.49 114.36 34.82
CA PHE A 535 21.97 115.59 35.50
C PHE A 535 21.08 115.99 36.72
N THR A 536 21.38 117.10 37.42
CA THR A 536 20.83 117.46 38.75
C THR A 536 20.35 118.93 38.94
N VAL A 537 19.35 119.22 39.81
CA VAL A 537 18.60 120.53 39.94
C VAL A 537 18.18 120.93 41.40
N LYS A 538 18.19 122.23 41.82
CA LYS A 538 18.00 122.76 43.23
C LYS A 538 16.99 123.96 43.50
N PRO A 539 16.58 124.30 44.78
CA PRO A 539 15.50 125.27 45.16
C PRO A 539 15.81 126.53 46.09
N VAL A 540 14.82 127.44 46.41
CA VAL A 540 14.93 128.79 47.13
C VAL A 540 13.67 129.21 48.03
N TYR A 541 13.69 130.11 49.09
CA TYR A 541 12.59 130.32 50.17
C TYR A 541 12.25 131.74 50.88
N THR A 542 11.00 132.11 51.40
CA THR A 542 10.59 133.32 52.33
C THR A 542 9.15 133.36 53.11
N ALA A 543 8.92 133.96 54.35
CA ALA A 543 7.96 133.62 55.53
C ALA A 543 6.59 134.38 56.03
N ILE A 544 5.74 133.89 57.06
CA ILE A 544 4.26 134.25 57.46
C ILE A 544 3.68 134.04 59.01
N GLU A 545 2.44 134.51 59.49
CA GLU A 545 1.72 134.50 60.89
C GLU A 545 0.24 133.88 61.11
N TYR A 546 -0.32 133.52 62.35
CA TYR A 546 -1.56 132.66 62.65
C TYR A 546 -2.47 132.79 64.00
N ILE A 547 -3.53 131.93 64.26
CA ILE A 547 -4.52 131.95 65.46
C ILE A 547 -5.14 130.57 65.96
N ALA A 548 -5.41 130.34 67.27
CA ALA A 548 -6.04 129.14 67.91
C ALA A 548 -7.49 129.31 68.51
N LYS A 549 -8.28 128.23 68.64
CA LYS A 549 -9.69 128.19 69.12
C LYS A 549 -10.07 126.90 69.91
N PHE A 550 -11.11 126.94 70.76
CA PHE A 550 -11.68 125.79 71.51
C PHE A 550 -13.21 125.72 71.35
N VAL A 551 -13.80 124.52 71.22
CA VAL A 551 -15.26 124.33 71.04
C VAL A 551 -15.81 123.10 71.79
N ASP A 552 -17.11 123.07 72.08
CA ASP A 552 -17.75 121.90 72.71
C ASP A 552 -18.13 120.79 71.71
N LYS A 553 -18.86 119.75 72.17
CA LYS A 553 -19.29 118.62 71.33
C LYS A 553 -20.19 119.05 70.15
N ASP A 554 -21.03 120.07 70.35
CA ASP A 554 -21.99 120.53 69.35
C ASP A 554 -21.44 121.70 68.52
N GLY A 555 -20.25 122.21 68.89
CA GLY A 555 -19.43 123.12 68.10
C GLY A 555 -19.49 124.58 68.54
N GLU A 556 -20.13 124.90 69.68
CA GLU A 556 -20.14 126.26 70.20
C GLU A 556 -18.77 126.66 70.79
N THR A 557 -18.40 127.94 70.65
CA THR A 557 -17.05 128.42 70.97
C THR A 557 -16.84 128.63 72.46
N VAL A 558 -15.79 128.02 73.00
CA VAL A 558 -15.38 128.11 74.41
C VAL A 558 -14.27 129.16 74.61
N ALA A 559 -13.31 129.30 73.68
CA ALA A 559 -12.23 130.33 73.72
C ALA A 559 -11.47 130.53 72.38
N GLU A 560 -10.71 131.63 72.20
CA GLU A 560 -9.81 131.93 71.05
C GLU A 560 -8.52 132.69 71.48
N ILE A 561 -7.34 132.40 70.90
CA ILE A 561 -5.99 132.91 71.28
C ILE A 561 -4.99 132.98 70.06
N PRO A 562 -4.31 134.11 69.73
CA PRO A 562 -3.42 134.26 68.54
C PRO A 562 -1.92 133.86 68.72
N TYR A 563 -1.17 133.51 67.63
CA TYR A 563 0.26 133.11 67.67
C TYR A 563 1.03 133.10 66.30
N THR A 564 2.37 132.95 66.34
CA THR A 564 3.27 132.82 65.15
C THR A 564 4.14 131.54 65.20
N VAL A 565 4.88 131.21 64.13
CA VAL A 565 5.82 130.06 64.11
C VAL A 565 6.92 130.09 65.19
N GLU A 566 7.17 131.24 65.81
CA GLU A 566 8.15 131.39 66.90
C GLU A 566 7.51 131.26 68.31
N THR A 567 6.20 131.03 68.38
CA THR A 567 5.42 131.00 69.64
C THR A 567 5.25 129.57 70.18
N GLN A 568 5.49 129.34 71.48
CA GLN A 568 5.68 127.97 72.00
C GLN A 568 4.52 127.34 72.81
N SER A 569 3.56 128.07 73.42
CA SER A 569 2.40 127.46 74.14
C SER A 569 1.24 128.42 74.49
N ILE A 570 0.06 127.86 74.83
CA ILE A 570 -1.18 128.54 75.33
C ILE A 570 -1.84 127.72 76.48
N THR A 571 -3.04 128.09 76.99
CA THR A 571 -3.69 127.49 78.19
C THR A 571 -5.18 127.10 77.98
N ASN A 572 -5.67 126.01 78.60
CA ASN A 572 -6.96 125.33 78.28
C ASN A 572 -8.12 125.53 79.28
N PRO A 573 -9.40 125.29 78.88
CA PRO A 573 -10.62 125.19 79.73
C PRO A 573 -11.06 123.74 80.12
N ASP A 574 -12.19 123.55 80.83
CA ASP A 574 -12.71 122.27 81.41
C ASP A 574 -13.72 121.45 80.52
N VAL A 575 -13.95 120.14 80.79
CA VAL A 575 -14.66 119.13 79.93
C VAL A 575 -16.09 118.70 80.39
N PRO A 576 -17.06 118.38 79.48
CA PRO A 576 -18.40 117.80 79.80
C PRO A 576 -18.53 116.23 79.89
N VAL A 577 -19.68 115.69 80.35
CA VAL A 577 -19.91 114.26 80.79
C VAL A 577 -21.05 113.53 80.02
N ARG A 578 -21.01 112.17 79.89
CA ARG A 578 -22.01 111.30 79.20
C ARG A 578 -22.12 109.86 79.79
N ASP A 579 -23.30 109.23 79.73
CA ASP A 579 -23.62 107.89 80.30
C ASP A 579 -23.23 106.67 79.43
N HIS A 580 -22.99 105.52 80.08
CA HIS A 580 -22.48 104.23 79.55
C HIS A 580 -21.10 104.28 78.84
N TYR A 581 -20.42 105.42 78.91
CA TYR A 581 -19.10 105.69 78.33
C TYR A 581 -18.28 106.60 79.31
N THR A 582 -16.97 106.84 79.09
CA THR A 582 -16.11 107.75 79.91
C THR A 582 -15.21 108.63 79.02
N GLY A 583 -14.81 109.88 79.39
CA GLY A 583 -14.22 110.84 78.41
C GLY A 583 -13.30 112.00 78.87
N LYS A 584 -12.63 112.67 77.90
CA LYS A 584 -11.62 113.76 78.03
C LYS A 584 -11.58 114.75 76.83
N TRP A 585 -10.89 115.91 76.93
CA TRP A 585 -10.49 116.75 75.76
C TRP A 585 -9.45 116.02 74.88
N GLU A 586 -9.37 116.39 73.60
CA GLU A 586 -8.34 115.95 72.65
C GLU A 586 -7.03 116.75 72.78
N ASP A 587 -5.92 116.08 72.44
CA ASP A 587 -4.57 116.62 72.52
C ASP A 587 -4.26 117.49 71.27
N TYR A 588 -3.57 118.63 71.42
CA TYR A 588 -3.29 119.55 70.30
C TYR A 588 -1.85 120.12 70.33
N THR A 589 -1.42 120.74 69.23
CA THR A 589 -0.12 121.44 69.09
C THR A 589 -0.31 122.74 68.31
N LEU A 590 0.46 123.79 68.61
CA LEU A 590 0.44 125.05 67.85
C LEU A 590 1.07 124.84 66.46
N VAL A 591 0.34 125.13 65.39
CA VAL A 591 0.74 124.91 63.99
C VAL A 591 0.50 126.14 63.11
N PRO A 592 1.33 126.38 62.08
CA PRO A 592 1.27 127.59 61.24
C PRO A 592 0.13 127.57 60.21
N GLU A 593 -1.10 127.56 60.73
CA GLU A 593 -2.37 127.66 60.02
C GLU A 593 -3.53 128.01 60.99
N GLY A 594 -3.36 127.70 62.28
CA GLY A 594 -4.38 127.87 63.32
C GLY A 594 -5.07 126.56 63.72
N ILE A 595 -5.75 126.52 64.87
CA ILE A 595 -6.27 125.26 65.47
C ILE A 595 -7.67 125.38 66.10
N THR A 596 -8.35 124.24 66.28
CA THR A 596 -9.64 124.09 67.02
C THR A 596 -9.66 122.75 67.78
N VAL A 597 -10.25 122.67 68.99
CA VAL A 597 -10.11 121.52 69.96
C VAL A 597 -11.45 121.05 70.58
N LYS A 598 -11.68 119.72 70.75
CA LYS A 598 -12.94 118.98 71.10
C LYS A 598 -12.78 117.72 72.05
N PRO A 599 -13.86 117.01 72.53
CA PRO A 599 -13.78 115.87 73.50
C PRO A 599 -14.30 114.43 73.04
N VAL A 600 -13.98 113.32 73.76
CA VAL A 600 -14.03 111.86 73.31
C VAL A 600 -14.59 110.78 74.34
N TYR A 601 -15.15 109.58 73.96
CA TYR A 601 -15.84 108.51 74.82
C TYR A 601 -15.84 106.95 74.37
N THR A 602 -16.02 105.85 75.21
CA THR A 602 -15.90 104.31 74.90
C THR A 602 -16.85 103.16 75.58
N PRO A 603 -17.18 101.90 75.03
CA PRO A 603 -18.13 100.76 75.52
C PRO A 603 -17.69 99.19 75.80
N VAL A 604 -18.57 98.09 75.83
CA VAL A 604 -18.44 96.65 76.50
C VAL A 604 -19.06 95.29 75.81
N GLU A 605 -18.84 93.97 76.24
CA GLU A 605 -18.98 92.57 75.52
C GLU A 605 -19.82 91.28 76.07
N TYR A 606 -20.01 90.12 75.30
CA TYR A 606 -20.82 88.80 75.51
C TYR A 606 -20.36 87.38 74.80
N TYR A 607 -21.15 86.22 74.77
CA TYR A 607 -20.80 84.78 74.27
C TYR A 607 -21.91 83.75 73.73
N VAL A 608 -21.54 82.61 73.02
CA VAL A 608 -22.34 81.44 72.46
C VAL A 608 -21.68 80.01 72.65
N THR A 609 -22.42 78.87 72.58
CA THR A 609 -21.96 77.45 72.83
C THR A 609 -22.40 76.34 71.80
N PHE A 610 -21.59 75.30 71.54
CA PHE A 610 -21.93 74.09 70.72
C PHE A 610 -21.83 72.75 71.50
N VAL A 611 -22.62 71.71 71.18
CA VAL A 611 -22.59 70.38 71.87
C VAL A 611 -22.75 69.14 70.94
N ASN A 612 -22.20 67.99 71.31
CA ASN A 612 -22.29 66.71 70.54
C ASN A 612 -23.68 66.01 70.67
N GLU A 613 -23.86 64.86 69.99
CA GLU A 613 -25.15 64.11 70.01
C GLU A 613 -25.59 63.64 71.41
N ASN A 614 -24.63 63.43 72.32
CA ASN A 614 -24.86 63.05 73.72
C ASN A 614 -25.03 64.28 74.65
N GLY A 615 -24.87 65.50 74.12
CA GLY A 615 -25.08 66.76 74.83
C GLY A 615 -23.85 67.36 75.51
N GLU A 616 -22.64 66.87 75.21
CA GLU A 616 -21.39 67.38 75.79
C GLU A 616 -20.83 68.55 74.98
N THR A 617 -20.29 69.58 75.64
CA THR A 617 -19.76 70.79 74.99
C THR A 617 -18.58 70.50 74.06
N VAL A 618 -18.70 71.02 72.83
CA VAL A 618 -17.63 71.04 71.83
C VAL A 618 -16.83 72.35 71.94
N GLU A 619 -17.48 73.52 71.87
CA GLU A 619 -16.79 74.83 71.89
C GLU A 619 -17.67 76.01 72.35
N ASN A 620 -17.06 77.15 72.73
CA ASN A 620 -17.69 78.43 73.12
C ASN A 620 -17.05 79.64 72.40
N VAL A 621 -17.83 80.62 71.93
CA VAL A 621 -17.36 81.76 71.10
C VAL A 621 -17.91 83.14 71.59
N PRO A 622 -17.07 84.19 71.78
CA PRO A 622 -17.48 85.55 72.22
C PRO A 622 -18.03 86.48 71.11
N TYR A 623 -18.78 87.54 71.49
CA TYR A 623 -19.26 88.64 70.62
C TYR A 623 -19.75 89.88 71.40
N THR A 624 -19.90 91.06 70.76
CA THR A 624 -20.43 92.31 71.37
C THR A 624 -21.80 92.73 70.83
N VAL A 625 -22.40 93.80 71.36
CA VAL A 625 -23.62 94.42 70.78
C VAL A 625 -23.45 95.00 69.38
N GLU A 626 -22.21 95.05 68.86
CA GLU A 626 -21.87 95.51 67.50
C GLU A 626 -21.42 94.35 66.58
N THR A 627 -21.53 93.09 67.01
CA THR A 627 -21.07 91.92 66.24
C THR A 627 -22.22 91.24 65.47
N GLU A 628 -22.06 91.07 64.15
CA GLU A 628 -23.12 90.58 63.26
C GLU A 628 -23.14 89.04 63.04
N SER A 629 -22.00 88.34 63.15
CA SER A 629 -21.89 86.88 62.93
C SER A 629 -20.69 86.24 63.62
N ILE A 630 -20.72 84.91 63.82
CA ILE A 630 -19.59 84.10 64.33
C ILE A 630 -19.34 82.88 63.42
N THR A 631 -18.17 82.25 63.55
CA THR A 631 -17.80 81.01 62.82
C THR A 631 -18.14 79.78 63.66
N ASN A 632 -18.66 78.72 63.02
CA ASN A 632 -19.00 77.45 63.68
C ASN A 632 -17.80 76.46 63.68
N PRO A 633 -17.68 75.57 64.68
CA PRO A 633 -16.73 74.44 64.66
C PRO A 633 -17.20 73.29 63.76
N ASP A 634 -16.31 72.31 63.51
CA ASP A 634 -16.62 71.12 62.69
C ASP A 634 -17.62 70.15 63.37
N VAL A 635 -18.42 69.45 62.56
CA VAL A 635 -19.42 68.47 63.03
C VAL A 635 -18.77 67.08 63.21
N PRO A 636 -19.03 66.36 64.31
CA PRO A 636 -18.55 64.98 64.48
C PRO A 636 -19.02 64.03 63.37
N ALA A 637 -18.10 63.22 62.83
CA ALA A 637 -18.37 62.34 61.69
C ALA A 637 -18.96 60.97 62.11
N LYS A 638 -19.82 60.41 61.24
CA LYS A 638 -20.45 59.09 61.41
C LYS A 638 -20.41 58.32 60.08
N THR A 639 -19.69 57.20 60.04
CA THR A 639 -19.52 56.38 58.82
C THR A 639 -20.87 56.00 58.20
N GLY A 640 -21.02 56.22 56.90
CA GLY A 640 -22.29 56.00 56.19
C GLY A 640 -23.22 57.22 56.09
N TYR A 641 -22.93 58.32 56.81
CA TYR A 641 -23.83 59.47 56.95
C TYR A 641 -23.09 60.81 56.81
N SER A 642 -23.75 61.79 56.17
CA SER A 642 -23.34 63.20 56.15
C SER A 642 -23.97 63.95 57.34
N ALA A 643 -23.30 64.99 57.86
CA ALA A 643 -23.69 65.64 59.12
C ALA A 643 -23.64 67.19 59.03
N ALA A 644 -24.56 67.87 59.72
CA ALA A 644 -24.66 69.35 59.78
C ALA A 644 -25.15 69.86 61.16
N TRP A 645 -24.76 71.08 61.55
CA TRP A 645 -25.30 71.78 62.73
C TRP A 645 -26.70 72.36 62.48
N GLU A 646 -27.55 72.43 63.52
CA GLU A 646 -28.85 73.14 63.46
C GLU A 646 -28.68 74.69 63.45
N SER A 647 -29.69 75.40 62.92
CA SER A 647 -29.64 76.86 62.66
C SER A 647 -29.98 77.73 63.88
N TYR A 648 -29.29 78.87 64.08
CA TYR A 648 -29.47 79.78 65.23
C TYR A 648 -29.33 81.28 64.86
N THR A 649 -29.44 82.20 65.84
CA THR A 649 -29.30 83.67 65.65
C THR A 649 -28.73 84.37 66.89
N LEU A 650 -27.85 85.37 66.72
CA LEU A 650 -27.18 86.10 67.81
C LEU A 650 -28.09 87.12 68.52
N ILE A 651 -28.25 86.99 69.85
CA ILE A 651 -29.00 87.92 70.71
C ILE A 651 -28.33 88.09 72.09
N PRO A 652 -28.26 89.31 72.67
CA PRO A 652 -27.58 89.56 73.95
C PRO A 652 -28.06 88.64 75.08
N GLY A 653 -27.21 87.69 75.51
CA GLY A 653 -27.51 86.73 76.58
C GLY A 653 -26.92 85.32 76.39
N GLY A 654 -26.70 84.86 75.15
CA GLY A 654 -26.08 83.56 74.82
C GLY A 654 -27.03 82.34 74.76
N PHE A 655 -26.62 81.26 74.07
CA PHE A 655 -27.44 80.06 73.74
C PHE A 655 -26.59 78.85 73.26
N THR A 656 -27.21 77.70 72.91
CA THR A 656 -26.57 76.39 72.60
C THR A 656 -27.13 75.68 71.34
N VAL A 657 -26.32 74.84 70.63
CA VAL A 657 -26.60 74.25 69.29
C VAL A 657 -26.18 72.75 69.14
N LYS A 658 -26.93 71.91 68.39
CA LYS A 658 -26.75 70.44 68.16
C LYS A 658 -26.64 69.96 66.68
N PRO A 659 -26.19 68.72 66.38
CA PRO A 659 -26.00 68.20 65.01
C PRO A 659 -27.11 67.25 64.50
N VAL A 660 -27.18 67.06 63.17
CA VAL A 660 -28.16 66.24 62.41
C VAL A 660 -27.43 65.37 61.37
N TYR A 661 -27.83 64.10 61.19
CA TYR A 661 -27.22 63.14 60.24
C TYR A 661 -28.19 62.69 59.12
N THR A 662 -27.68 62.47 57.91
CA THR A 662 -28.42 61.95 56.72
C THR A 662 -27.61 60.86 56.02
N ALA A 663 -28.24 59.74 55.62
CA ALA A 663 -27.54 58.62 54.97
C ALA A 663 -26.93 59.02 53.62
N ILE A 664 -25.74 58.51 53.31
CA ILE A 664 -25.03 58.75 52.04
C ILE A 664 -25.43 57.67 51.02
N GLU A 665 -25.68 58.08 49.78
CA GLU A 665 -25.86 57.20 48.62
C GLU A 665 -24.50 56.86 47.99
N TYR A 666 -24.31 55.57 47.70
CA TYR A 666 -23.17 54.98 46.99
C TYR A 666 -23.65 54.42 45.65
N ILE A 667 -22.74 54.16 44.71
CA ILE A 667 -23.08 53.67 43.37
C ILE A 667 -22.48 52.28 43.15
N ALA A 668 -23.31 51.35 42.69
CA ALA A 668 -22.87 50.10 42.06
C ALA A 668 -22.78 50.34 40.55
N LYS A 669 -21.55 50.35 40.03
CA LYS A 669 -21.24 50.67 38.63
C LYS A 669 -21.00 49.38 37.86
N PHE A 670 -21.96 49.01 37.02
CA PHE A 670 -21.81 47.90 36.08
C PHE A 670 -21.09 48.41 34.84
N VAL A 671 -19.97 47.79 34.48
CA VAL A 671 -19.16 48.18 33.31
C VAL A 671 -18.97 47.00 32.35
N ASP A 672 -18.82 47.29 31.06
CA ASP A 672 -18.59 46.27 30.04
C ASP A 672 -17.15 45.71 30.09
N ILE A 673 -16.79 44.86 29.12
CA ILE A 673 -15.44 44.28 29.04
C ILE A 673 -14.33 45.33 28.78
N ASN A 674 -14.67 46.47 28.19
CA ASN A 674 -13.76 47.58 27.92
C ASN A 674 -13.67 48.58 29.09
N GLY A 675 -14.58 48.49 30.06
CA GLY A 675 -14.70 49.41 31.19
C GLY A 675 -15.68 50.57 30.96
N GLU A 676 -16.43 50.58 29.86
CA GLU A 676 -17.50 51.55 29.62
C GLU A 676 -18.71 51.27 30.51
N THR A 677 -19.49 52.30 30.83
CA THR A 677 -20.55 52.19 31.86
C THR A 677 -21.84 51.67 31.27
N VAL A 678 -22.28 50.50 31.73
CA VAL A 678 -23.54 49.84 31.32
C VAL A 678 -24.70 50.36 32.17
N ALA A 679 -24.52 50.42 33.49
CA ALA A 679 -25.51 50.99 34.41
C ALA A 679 -24.85 51.48 35.72
N GLU A 680 -25.47 52.48 36.34
CA GLU A 680 -25.13 52.95 37.68
C GLU A 680 -26.38 52.85 38.56
N ILE A 681 -26.30 52.03 39.61
CA ILE A 681 -27.43 51.76 40.51
C ILE A 681 -27.08 52.32 41.90
N PRO A 682 -27.81 53.35 42.39
CA PRO A 682 -27.57 53.90 43.72
C PRO A 682 -28.05 52.95 44.82
N TYR A 683 -27.32 52.89 45.92
CA TYR A 683 -27.65 52.14 47.13
C TYR A 683 -27.13 52.85 48.38
N THR A 684 -27.72 52.57 49.55
CA THR A 684 -27.26 53.09 50.85
C THR A 684 -26.71 51.96 51.71
N VAL A 685 -26.09 52.29 52.85
CA VAL A 685 -25.69 51.30 53.87
C VAL A 685 -26.86 50.50 54.48
N GLU A 686 -28.12 50.85 54.15
CA GLU A 686 -29.33 50.14 54.56
C GLU A 686 -29.89 49.22 53.44
N THR A 687 -29.24 49.15 52.28
CA THR A 687 -29.70 48.37 51.12
C THR A 687 -29.12 46.96 51.13
N GLU A 688 -29.96 45.92 51.26
CA GLU A 688 -29.51 44.52 51.34
C GLU A 688 -29.12 43.90 49.98
N SER A 689 -29.77 44.30 48.88
CA SER A 689 -29.48 43.81 47.53
C SER A 689 -30.01 44.77 46.45
N ILE A 690 -29.51 44.65 45.23
CA ILE A 690 -29.94 45.40 44.04
C ILE A 690 -30.27 44.42 42.90
N THR A 691 -31.05 44.87 41.91
CA THR A 691 -31.33 44.08 40.69
C THR A 691 -30.28 44.41 39.64
N ASN A 692 -29.59 43.39 39.11
CA ASN A 692 -28.59 43.59 38.06
C ASN A 692 -29.23 44.05 36.75
N PRO A 693 -28.54 44.88 35.94
CA PRO A 693 -28.92 45.12 34.56
C PRO A 693 -28.70 43.86 33.71
N ASP A 694 -29.28 43.83 32.50
CA ASP A 694 -28.93 42.81 31.52
C ASP A 694 -27.43 42.87 31.17
N VAL A 695 -26.80 41.70 30.99
CA VAL A 695 -25.38 41.61 30.60
C VAL A 695 -25.27 42.02 29.12
N PRO A 696 -24.32 42.90 28.74
CA PRO A 696 -24.11 43.23 27.33
C PRO A 696 -23.83 41.99 26.48
N GLU A 697 -24.47 41.89 25.32
CA GLU A 697 -24.20 40.82 24.37
C GLU A 697 -22.77 40.93 23.82
N LEU A 698 -22.04 39.83 23.86
CA LEU A 698 -20.72 39.69 23.24
C LEU A 698 -20.79 38.54 22.24
N GLU A 699 -20.46 38.82 20.98
CA GLU A 699 -20.63 37.85 19.89
C GLU A 699 -19.94 36.52 20.23
N GLY A 700 -20.65 35.42 20.01
CA GLY A 700 -20.16 34.07 20.25
C GLY A 700 -19.91 33.67 21.70
N ARG A 701 -20.31 34.47 22.69
CA ARG A 701 -20.09 34.19 24.12
C ARG A 701 -21.33 34.44 24.98
N THR A 702 -21.49 33.66 26.05
CA THR A 702 -22.56 33.83 27.04
C THR A 702 -21.99 34.52 28.27
N GLY A 703 -22.59 35.64 28.69
CA GLY A 703 -22.11 36.47 29.78
C GLY A 703 -22.93 36.38 31.06
N VAL A 704 -22.24 36.42 32.21
CA VAL A 704 -22.85 36.61 33.55
C VAL A 704 -22.07 37.67 34.33
N TRP A 705 -22.74 38.45 35.18
CA TRP A 705 -22.05 39.38 36.08
C TRP A 705 -21.23 38.62 37.13
N GLU A 706 -20.03 39.11 37.47
CA GLU A 706 -19.23 38.54 38.55
C GLU A 706 -19.91 38.68 39.92
N SER A 707 -19.61 37.77 40.85
CA SER A 707 -20.20 37.79 42.19
C SER A 707 -19.64 38.94 43.04
N TYR A 708 -20.52 39.76 43.63
CA TYR A 708 -20.14 40.92 44.43
C TYR A 708 -20.89 41.03 45.76
N THR A 709 -20.43 41.93 46.63
CA THR A 709 -21.09 42.33 47.89
C THR A 709 -21.15 43.86 47.96
N LEU A 710 -22.27 44.45 48.39
CA LEU A 710 -22.41 45.90 48.55
C LEU A 710 -21.57 46.41 49.75
N ILE A 711 -20.75 47.44 49.55
CA ILE A 711 -19.89 48.03 50.60
C ILE A 711 -20.00 49.57 50.66
N PRO A 712 -19.67 50.24 51.78
CA PRO A 712 -19.86 51.69 51.98
C PRO A 712 -18.84 52.60 51.24
N GLU A 713 -18.37 52.18 50.07
CA GLU A 713 -17.36 52.88 49.26
C GLU A 713 -17.73 52.91 47.75
N GLY A 714 -18.87 52.31 47.37
CA GLY A 714 -19.21 51.99 45.98
C GLY A 714 -18.58 50.67 45.52
N ILE A 715 -19.08 50.11 44.43
CA ILE A 715 -18.51 48.92 43.78
C ILE A 715 -18.48 49.08 42.26
N THR A 716 -17.56 48.39 41.60
CA THR A 716 -17.58 48.17 40.15
C THR A 716 -17.74 46.68 39.89
N VAL A 717 -18.64 46.30 38.98
CA VAL A 717 -18.98 44.91 38.66
C VAL A 717 -18.78 44.71 37.16
N LYS A 718 -18.03 43.67 36.78
CA LYS A 718 -17.69 43.31 35.40
C LYS A 718 -18.39 42.01 34.95
N PRO A 719 -18.63 41.83 33.65
CA PRO A 719 -19.13 40.58 33.10
C PRO A 719 -17.99 39.56 32.95
N VAL A 720 -18.32 38.29 33.19
CA VAL A 720 -17.51 37.13 32.86
C VAL A 720 -18.19 36.42 31.70
N TYR A 721 -17.45 36.16 30.62
CA TYR A 721 -17.96 35.55 29.39
C TYR A 721 -17.36 34.17 29.15
N GLU A 722 -18.22 33.16 28.98
CA GLU A 722 -17.84 31.82 28.54
C GLU A 722 -18.06 31.68 27.02
N ALA A 723 -17.17 30.97 26.33
CA ALA A 723 -17.28 30.78 24.88
C ALA A 723 -18.36 29.75 24.54
N ASN A 724 -19.21 30.07 23.57
CA ASN A 724 -20.23 29.14 23.09
C ASN A 724 -19.59 28.04 22.23
N GLU A 725 -20.22 26.85 22.23
CA GLU A 725 -19.87 25.74 21.34
C GLU A 725 -20.72 25.79 20.06
N TYR A 726 -20.08 25.52 18.92
CA TYR A 726 -20.68 25.47 17.58
C TYR A 726 -20.23 24.20 16.85
N THR A 727 -20.91 23.86 15.76
CA THR A 727 -20.66 22.63 14.99
C THR A 727 -20.25 22.93 13.55
N ALA A 728 -19.11 22.38 13.15
CA ALA A 728 -18.69 22.28 11.76
C ALA A 728 -19.17 20.94 11.18
N THR A 729 -19.99 20.97 10.13
CA THR A 729 -20.51 19.79 9.44
C THR A 729 -19.79 19.59 8.11
N PHE A 730 -18.99 18.55 8.00
CA PHE A 730 -18.27 18.19 6.77
C PHE A 730 -19.17 17.35 5.85
N VAL A 731 -19.32 17.78 4.59
CA VAL A 731 -20.28 17.21 3.62
C VAL A 731 -19.60 16.89 2.29
N ALA A 732 -19.65 15.63 1.85
CA ALA A 732 -19.10 15.20 0.57
C ALA A 732 -20.21 14.61 -0.32
N ASP A 733 -20.26 15.03 -1.59
CA ASP A 733 -21.29 14.62 -2.58
C ASP A 733 -22.73 14.71 -2.03
N GLY A 734 -23.01 15.75 -1.24
CA GLY A 734 -24.32 15.99 -0.62
C GLY A 734 -24.66 15.10 0.60
N ARG A 735 -23.69 14.33 1.13
CA ARG A 735 -23.85 13.50 2.33
C ARG A 735 -22.97 14.00 3.47
N GLU A 736 -23.51 14.00 4.68
CA GLU A 736 -22.76 14.29 5.90
C GLU A 736 -21.71 13.20 6.14
N VAL A 737 -20.44 13.63 6.28
CA VAL A 737 -19.28 12.77 6.56
C VAL A 737 -19.00 12.76 8.06
N GLN A 738 -18.90 13.94 8.68
CA GLN A 738 -18.68 14.08 10.12
C GLN A 738 -19.17 15.44 10.63
N LYS A 739 -19.51 15.51 11.92
CA LYS A 739 -19.65 16.75 12.67
C LYS A 739 -18.52 16.89 13.68
N VAL A 740 -17.90 18.06 13.73
CA VAL A 740 -16.85 18.43 14.70
C VAL A 740 -17.31 19.65 15.48
N THR A 741 -17.32 19.56 16.80
CA THR A 741 -17.65 20.67 17.69
C THR A 741 -16.43 21.55 17.95
N PHE A 742 -16.60 22.86 17.94
CA PHE A 742 -15.54 23.84 18.23
C PHE A 742 -16.04 24.95 19.16
N THR A 743 -15.13 25.59 19.89
CA THR A 743 -15.44 26.72 20.78
C THR A 743 -15.18 28.05 20.08
N TYR A 744 -16.00 29.06 20.36
CA TYR A 744 -15.85 30.38 19.73
C TYR A 744 -14.50 31.05 20.06
N GLY A 745 -13.72 31.32 19.01
CA GLY A 745 -12.34 31.86 19.09
C GLY A 745 -11.26 30.83 18.75
N GLN A 746 -11.59 29.54 18.66
CA GLN A 746 -10.72 28.49 18.16
C GLN A 746 -10.38 28.75 16.67
N GLN A 747 -9.10 28.72 16.31
CA GLN A 747 -8.63 29.06 14.96
C GLN A 747 -8.70 27.89 13.98
N THR A 748 -8.52 26.66 14.46
CA THR A 748 -8.46 25.44 13.65
C THR A 748 -9.22 24.29 14.29
N ILE A 749 -9.75 23.41 13.45
CA ILE A 749 -10.26 22.08 13.81
C ILE A 749 -9.55 21.07 12.91
N ASP A 750 -9.32 19.86 13.41
CA ASP A 750 -8.79 18.76 12.59
C ASP A 750 -9.93 18.24 11.69
N PRO A 751 -9.85 18.42 10.36
CA PRO A 751 -10.90 17.95 9.46
C PRO A 751 -10.77 16.42 9.25
N PRO A 752 -11.88 15.71 9.02
CA PRO A 752 -11.82 14.32 8.56
C PRO A 752 -11.10 14.22 7.21
N ALA A 753 -10.57 13.03 6.90
CA ALA A 753 -10.13 12.71 5.55
C ALA A 753 -11.27 12.95 4.54
N VAL A 754 -10.98 13.63 3.44
CA VAL A 754 -11.95 13.80 2.34
C VAL A 754 -12.23 12.41 1.75
N PRO A 755 -13.50 12.00 1.59
CA PRO A 755 -13.81 10.72 0.96
C PRO A 755 -13.18 10.61 -0.43
N ALA A 756 -12.54 9.48 -0.72
CA ALA A 756 -11.93 9.24 -2.02
C ALA A 756 -13.00 9.18 -3.12
N LYS A 757 -12.74 9.87 -4.22
CA LYS A 757 -13.60 9.89 -5.42
C LYS A 757 -12.74 9.56 -6.64
N GLU A 758 -13.02 8.44 -7.27
CA GLU A 758 -12.20 7.88 -8.36
C GLU A 758 -12.07 8.88 -9.52
N GLY A 759 -10.82 9.22 -9.88
CA GLY A 759 -10.52 10.21 -10.91
C GLY A 759 -10.50 11.68 -10.47
N TYR A 760 -10.70 11.95 -9.17
CA TYR A 760 -10.73 13.31 -8.63
C TYR A 760 -9.84 13.46 -7.39
N GLU A 761 -9.14 14.58 -7.28
CA GLU A 761 -8.48 14.99 -6.05
C GLU A 761 -9.45 15.81 -5.19
N GLY A 762 -9.77 15.30 -4.01
CA GLY A 762 -10.70 15.91 -3.07
C GLY A 762 -10.02 16.77 -2.02
N ARG A 763 -10.48 18.00 -1.84
CA ARG A 763 -10.13 18.88 -0.72
C ARG A 763 -11.39 19.47 -0.08
N TRP A 764 -11.35 19.80 1.21
CA TRP A 764 -12.40 20.63 1.80
C TRP A 764 -12.33 22.05 1.23
N GLU A 765 -13.49 22.70 1.03
CA GLU A 765 -13.52 24.13 0.70
C GLU A 765 -12.92 24.98 1.83
N SER A 766 -12.45 26.19 1.51
CA SER A 766 -11.91 27.11 2.51
C SER A 766 -13.00 27.56 3.49
N TYR A 767 -12.79 27.35 4.78
CA TYR A 767 -13.72 27.74 5.85
C TYR A 767 -13.05 28.61 6.91
N SER A 768 -13.86 29.35 7.66
CA SER A 768 -13.44 30.17 8.80
C SER A 768 -14.35 29.87 9.99
N LEU A 769 -13.76 29.63 11.17
CA LEU A 769 -14.51 29.37 12.40
C LEU A 769 -14.99 30.69 13.01
N GLY A 770 -16.31 30.84 13.18
CA GLY A 770 -16.96 32.07 13.63
C GLY A 770 -18.12 31.80 14.59
N ALA A 771 -19.00 32.79 14.79
CA ALA A 771 -20.19 32.62 15.62
C ALA A 771 -21.32 31.93 14.84
N GLY A 772 -21.42 30.61 14.95
CA GLY A 772 -22.49 29.82 14.35
C GLY A 772 -22.04 28.46 13.82
N ASP A 773 -23.00 27.57 13.60
CA ASP A 773 -22.78 26.30 12.91
C ASP A 773 -22.44 26.54 11.43
N ILE A 774 -21.46 25.80 10.91
CA ILE A 774 -21.01 25.89 9.51
C ILE A 774 -21.13 24.54 8.79
N THR A 775 -21.30 24.59 7.47
CA THR A 775 -21.20 23.42 6.59
C THR A 775 -20.02 23.61 5.66
N ILE A 776 -19.19 22.57 5.54
CA ILE A 776 -17.93 22.59 4.78
C ILE A 776 -18.03 21.48 3.73
N ASN A 777 -18.08 21.87 2.46
CA ASN A 777 -18.27 20.95 1.35
C ASN A 777 -16.93 20.43 0.79
N ALA A 778 -16.91 19.17 0.36
CA ALA A 778 -15.81 18.60 -0.40
C ALA A 778 -15.84 19.15 -1.84
N VAL A 779 -14.71 19.72 -2.26
CA VAL A 779 -14.44 20.19 -3.61
C VAL A 779 -13.54 19.16 -4.29
N TYR A 780 -14.05 18.58 -5.36
CA TYR A 780 -13.33 17.59 -6.16
C TYR A 780 -12.83 18.24 -7.45
N SER A 781 -11.51 18.18 -7.66
CA SER A 781 -10.87 18.61 -8.91
C SER A 781 -10.60 17.38 -9.75
N VAL A 782 -10.93 17.41 -11.04
CA VAL A 782 -10.65 16.28 -11.94
C VAL A 782 -9.14 16.10 -12.07
N VAL A 783 -8.64 14.87 -11.94
CA VAL A 783 -7.21 14.57 -12.14
C VAL A 783 -6.93 14.39 -13.64
N GLU A 784 -5.88 15.06 -14.11
CA GLU A 784 -5.35 14.87 -15.46
C GLU A 784 -4.36 13.70 -15.47
N TYR A 785 -4.50 12.83 -16.47
CA TYR A 785 -3.65 11.70 -16.77
C TYR A 785 -3.02 11.88 -18.15
N THR A 786 -1.93 11.16 -18.41
CA THR A 786 -1.19 11.24 -19.68
C THR A 786 -1.22 9.90 -20.40
N VAL A 787 -1.53 9.94 -21.69
CA VAL A 787 -1.36 8.82 -22.62
C VAL A 787 -0.21 9.13 -23.56
N LYS A 788 0.79 8.26 -23.54
CA LYS A 788 2.07 8.47 -24.20
C LYS A 788 2.27 7.45 -25.31
N PHE A 789 2.19 7.91 -26.55
CA PHE A 789 2.43 7.10 -27.73
C PHE A 789 3.94 7.07 -28.04
N VAL A 790 4.53 5.87 -28.07
CA VAL A 790 5.98 5.69 -28.27
C VAL A 790 6.29 4.76 -29.43
N ASN A 791 7.42 4.94 -30.12
CA ASN A 791 7.86 4.06 -31.20
C ASN A 791 8.49 2.75 -30.66
N GLU A 792 8.89 1.83 -31.56
CA GLU A 792 9.56 0.56 -31.17
C GLU A 792 10.87 0.76 -30.37
N ALA A 793 11.51 1.94 -30.47
CA ALA A 793 12.69 2.28 -29.67
C ALA A 793 12.36 2.92 -28.30
N GLY A 794 11.07 3.12 -27.98
CA GLY A 794 10.60 3.77 -26.75
C GLY A 794 10.64 5.30 -26.80
N GLU A 795 10.91 5.91 -27.95
CA GLU A 795 10.93 7.36 -28.13
C GLU A 795 9.50 7.90 -28.30
N THR A 796 9.22 9.10 -27.77
CA THR A 796 7.86 9.69 -27.80
C THR A 796 7.49 10.16 -29.20
N VAL A 797 6.38 9.64 -29.71
CA VAL A 797 5.76 10.01 -31.00
C VAL A 797 4.67 11.07 -30.77
N GLY A 798 3.91 10.93 -29.68
CA GLY A 798 2.90 11.89 -29.25
C GLY A 798 2.55 11.68 -27.77
N GLU A 799 2.07 12.73 -27.12
CA GLU A 799 1.71 12.71 -25.71
C GLU A 799 0.47 13.59 -25.54
N LEU A 800 -0.60 13.03 -25.00
CA LEU A 800 -1.89 13.69 -24.83
C LEU A 800 -2.34 13.61 -23.38
N THR A 801 -2.96 14.67 -22.88
CA THR A 801 -3.61 14.69 -21.56
C THR A 801 -5.07 14.28 -21.70
N TYR A 802 -5.57 13.50 -20.75
CA TYR A 802 -6.97 13.09 -20.65
C TYR A 802 -7.42 13.08 -19.19
N THR A 803 -8.72 13.03 -18.96
CA THR A 803 -9.34 12.92 -17.64
C THR A 803 -10.30 11.74 -17.58
N VAL A 804 -10.81 11.37 -16.41
CA VAL A 804 -11.92 10.39 -16.31
C VAL A 804 -13.23 10.82 -17.01
N GLU A 805 -13.33 12.09 -17.43
CA GLU A 805 -14.45 12.60 -18.23
C GLU A 805 -14.18 12.56 -19.74
N THR A 806 -12.98 12.13 -20.16
CA THR A 806 -12.57 12.12 -21.57
C THR A 806 -12.99 10.82 -22.26
N GLU A 807 -14.04 10.89 -23.08
CA GLU A 807 -14.61 9.72 -23.77
C GLU A 807 -13.72 9.13 -24.89
N SER A 808 -12.88 9.95 -25.53
CA SER A 808 -11.96 9.55 -26.60
C SER A 808 -10.86 10.61 -26.81
N ILE A 809 -9.80 10.23 -27.52
CA ILE A 809 -8.65 11.10 -27.86
C ILE A 809 -8.30 10.98 -29.34
N ASP A 810 -7.83 12.08 -29.94
CA ASP A 810 -7.34 12.09 -31.32
C ASP A 810 -5.91 11.52 -31.37
N GLU A 811 -5.78 10.23 -31.68
CA GLU A 811 -4.50 9.51 -31.73
C GLU A 811 -3.50 10.14 -32.73
N PRO A 812 -2.20 10.20 -32.40
CA PRO A 812 -1.17 10.58 -33.35
C PRO A 812 -1.02 9.50 -34.42
N ALA A 813 -0.56 9.88 -35.62
CA ALA A 813 -0.30 8.91 -36.68
C ALA A 813 0.76 7.88 -36.25
N VAL A 814 0.44 6.60 -36.42
CA VAL A 814 1.38 5.49 -36.18
C VAL A 814 2.63 5.69 -37.05
N PRO A 815 3.86 5.55 -36.50
CA PRO A 815 5.07 5.67 -37.29
C PRO A 815 5.07 4.69 -38.46
N ALA A 816 5.48 5.14 -39.65
CA ALA A 816 5.56 4.25 -40.80
C ALA A 816 6.71 3.25 -40.65
N LYS A 817 6.45 1.98 -40.92
CA LYS A 817 7.43 0.90 -40.99
C LYS A 817 7.35 0.24 -42.36
N ASP A 818 8.44 0.27 -43.11
CA ASP A 818 8.46 -0.22 -44.49
C ASP A 818 7.96 -1.66 -44.57
N TYR A 819 6.98 -1.90 -45.44
CA TYR A 819 6.33 -3.21 -45.68
C TYR A 819 5.43 -3.75 -44.57
N TYR A 820 5.08 -2.95 -43.55
CA TYR A 820 4.08 -3.27 -42.54
C TYR A 820 2.97 -2.22 -42.48
N THR A 821 1.74 -2.63 -42.16
CA THR A 821 0.69 -1.73 -41.67
C THR A 821 0.78 -1.66 -40.16
N GLY A 822 0.82 -0.45 -39.60
CA GLY A 822 0.87 -0.20 -38.17
C GLY A 822 -0.47 0.31 -37.62
N GLU A 823 -0.89 -0.23 -36.49
CA GLU A 823 -1.98 0.28 -35.63
C GLU A 823 -1.42 0.47 -34.21
N TRP A 824 -2.04 1.28 -33.35
CA TRP A 824 -1.66 1.33 -31.93
C TRP A 824 -2.18 0.07 -31.20
N GLU A 825 -1.46 -0.40 -30.17
CA GLU A 825 -1.93 -1.51 -29.33
C GLU A 825 -3.22 -1.12 -28.59
N GLU A 826 -4.13 -2.08 -28.35
CA GLU A 826 -5.42 -1.79 -27.73
C GLU A 826 -5.25 -1.28 -26.29
N TYR A 827 -5.84 -0.11 -25.99
CA TYR A 827 -5.76 0.53 -24.68
C TYR A 827 -7.11 1.08 -24.21
N THR A 828 -7.25 1.26 -22.90
CA THR A 828 -8.43 1.86 -22.27
C THR A 828 -8.03 3.05 -21.42
N LEU A 829 -8.74 4.17 -21.54
CA LEU A 829 -8.53 5.36 -20.72
C LEU A 829 -9.06 5.15 -19.29
N THR A 830 -8.18 4.66 -18.41
CA THR A 830 -8.46 4.44 -16.98
C THR A 830 -7.78 5.51 -16.12
N THR A 831 -7.95 5.43 -14.80
CA THR A 831 -7.18 6.23 -13.84
C THR A 831 -5.70 5.80 -13.84
N GLY A 832 -4.79 6.75 -14.07
CA GLY A 832 -3.34 6.52 -14.19
C GLY A 832 -2.80 6.93 -15.56
N SER A 833 -1.50 7.22 -15.68
CA SER A 833 -0.88 7.50 -16.98
C SER A 833 -0.45 6.20 -17.68
N ILE A 834 -0.72 6.10 -18.97
CA ILE A 834 -0.48 4.90 -19.78
C ILE A 834 0.51 5.17 -20.93
N THR A 835 1.22 4.14 -21.37
CA THR A 835 2.10 4.19 -22.54
C THR A 835 1.61 3.19 -23.58
N VAL A 836 1.50 3.62 -24.84
CA VAL A 836 0.91 2.87 -25.95
C VAL A 836 1.95 2.75 -27.07
N LYS A 837 2.16 1.53 -27.56
CA LYS A 837 3.13 1.16 -28.59
C LYS A 837 2.45 0.75 -29.90
N PRO A 838 3.15 0.85 -31.05
CA PRO A 838 2.61 0.39 -32.33
C PRO A 838 2.72 -1.13 -32.47
N VAL A 839 1.67 -1.74 -33.01
CA VAL A 839 1.64 -3.12 -33.46
C VAL A 839 1.73 -3.12 -34.99
N TYR A 840 2.71 -3.84 -35.54
CA TYR A 840 2.95 -3.90 -36.98
C TYR A 840 2.58 -5.26 -37.55
N THR A 841 1.72 -5.26 -38.57
CA THR A 841 1.33 -6.45 -39.34
C THR A 841 2.00 -6.39 -40.72
N ALA A 842 2.68 -7.45 -41.13
CA ALA A 842 3.37 -7.50 -42.41
C ALA A 842 2.37 -7.45 -43.57
N ILE A 843 2.65 -6.63 -44.59
CA ILE A 843 1.81 -6.51 -45.78
C ILE A 843 1.91 -7.80 -46.61
N GLU A 844 0.75 -8.33 -47.03
CA GLU A 844 0.67 -9.44 -47.98
C GLU A 844 0.81 -8.94 -49.42
N TYR A 845 1.75 -9.55 -50.14
CA TYR A 845 1.95 -9.44 -51.58
C TYR A 845 1.52 -10.75 -52.26
N THR A 846 1.38 -10.76 -53.58
CA THR A 846 0.97 -11.95 -54.35
C THR A 846 1.98 -12.28 -55.44
N ALA A 847 2.33 -13.56 -55.55
CA ALA A 847 3.06 -14.13 -56.67
C ALA A 847 2.04 -14.80 -57.60
N THR A 848 1.81 -14.19 -58.76
CA THR A 848 0.88 -14.69 -59.77
C THR A 848 1.67 -15.48 -60.81
N PHE A 849 1.44 -16.78 -60.87
CA PHE A 849 2.02 -17.67 -61.86
C PHE A 849 1.09 -17.71 -63.07
N VAL A 850 1.60 -17.40 -64.27
CA VAL A 850 0.80 -17.30 -65.50
C VAL A 850 1.34 -18.24 -66.58
N ASP A 851 0.48 -18.69 -67.49
CA ASP A 851 0.88 -19.54 -68.61
C ASP A 851 1.54 -18.73 -69.75
N GLU A 852 1.79 -19.37 -70.90
CA GLU A 852 2.35 -18.68 -72.07
C GLU A 852 1.41 -17.67 -72.76
N ASN A 853 0.15 -17.57 -72.31
CA ASN A 853 -0.91 -16.70 -72.83
C ASN A 853 -1.32 -15.58 -71.85
N ASP A 854 -0.61 -15.40 -70.73
CA ASP A 854 -0.97 -14.52 -69.61
C ASP A 854 -2.22 -14.97 -68.82
N GLU A 855 -2.63 -16.23 -68.90
CA GLU A 855 -3.73 -16.79 -68.10
C GLU A 855 -3.20 -17.33 -66.75
N THR A 856 -3.84 -16.94 -65.64
CA THR A 856 -3.37 -17.29 -64.29
C THR A 856 -3.48 -18.80 -64.01
N VAL A 857 -2.35 -19.42 -63.71
CA VAL A 857 -2.20 -20.83 -63.32
C VAL A 857 -2.32 -21.02 -61.82
N GLY A 858 -1.84 -20.04 -61.04
CA GLY A 858 -1.95 -20.04 -59.58
C GLY A 858 -1.52 -18.72 -58.95
N GLU A 859 -1.99 -18.46 -57.73
CA GLU A 859 -1.61 -17.28 -56.94
C GLU A 859 -1.16 -17.74 -55.56
N VAL A 860 0.00 -17.23 -55.11
CA VAL A 860 0.54 -17.53 -53.79
C VAL A 860 0.79 -16.23 -53.04
N LYS A 861 0.19 -16.08 -51.86
CA LYS A 861 0.43 -14.95 -50.97
C LYS A 861 1.74 -15.10 -50.23
N TYR A 862 2.45 -13.99 -50.04
CA TYR A 862 3.69 -13.93 -49.26
C TYR A 862 3.85 -12.56 -48.60
N THR A 863 4.66 -12.49 -47.55
CA THR A 863 5.08 -11.25 -46.90
C THR A 863 6.58 -11.02 -47.13
N VAL A 864 7.12 -9.86 -46.74
CA VAL A 864 8.59 -9.63 -46.76
C VAL A 864 9.38 -10.57 -45.83
N GLU A 865 8.72 -11.26 -44.91
CA GLU A 865 9.32 -12.26 -44.01
C GLU A 865 9.32 -13.67 -44.63
N THR A 866 8.69 -13.85 -45.80
CA THR A 866 8.55 -15.16 -46.46
C THR A 866 9.80 -15.49 -47.26
N GLU A 867 10.63 -16.43 -46.78
CA GLU A 867 11.88 -16.82 -47.44
C GLU A 867 11.68 -17.60 -48.75
N SER A 868 10.59 -18.36 -48.87
CA SER A 868 10.24 -19.10 -50.10
C SER A 868 8.74 -19.40 -50.16
N ILE A 869 8.22 -19.66 -51.37
CA ILE A 869 6.82 -20.02 -51.63
C ILE A 869 6.74 -21.37 -52.33
N THR A 870 5.66 -22.11 -52.12
CA THR A 870 5.39 -23.37 -52.85
C THR A 870 4.85 -23.03 -54.24
N GLU A 871 5.64 -23.32 -55.27
CA GLU A 871 5.27 -23.10 -56.68
C GLU A 871 4.13 -24.03 -57.13
N PRO A 872 3.19 -23.55 -57.97
CA PRO A 872 2.22 -24.41 -58.65
C PRO A 872 2.89 -25.23 -59.76
N GLU A 873 2.24 -26.30 -60.24
CA GLU A 873 2.77 -27.11 -61.34
C GLU A 873 2.92 -26.28 -62.63
N VAL A 874 4.06 -26.44 -63.32
CA VAL A 874 4.34 -25.76 -64.58
C VAL A 874 3.44 -26.34 -65.70
N PRO A 875 2.70 -25.51 -66.47
CA PRO A 875 1.90 -25.99 -67.59
C PRO A 875 2.74 -26.73 -68.63
N GLY A 876 2.34 -27.97 -68.97
CA GLY A 876 3.08 -28.82 -69.90
C GLY A 876 3.04 -28.34 -71.36
N LYS A 877 4.17 -28.45 -72.07
CA LYS A 877 4.31 -28.05 -73.48
C LYS A 877 4.98 -29.14 -74.30
N ALA A 878 4.29 -29.67 -75.30
CA ALA A 878 4.75 -30.83 -76.08
C ALA A 878 6.12 -30.60 -76.75
N GLY A 879 7.08 -31.47 -76.44
CA GLY A 879 8.47 -31.40 -76.94
C GLY A 879 9.43 -30.52 -76.12
N TYR A 880 8.98 -29.94 -75.00
CA TYR A 880 9.76 -29.05 -74.15
C TYR A 880 9.69 -29.46 -72.68
N ALA A 881 10.81 -29.33 -71.96
CA ALA A 881 10.80 -29.35 -70.50
C ALA A 881 10.51 -27.92 -69.99
N GLY A 882 9.54 -27.79 -69.08
CA GLY A 882 9.13 -26.51 -68.50
C GLY A 882 9.64 -26.35 -67.07
N LYS A 883 10.12 -25.15 -66.74
CA LYS A 883 10.41 -24.68 -65.37
C LYS A 883 9.89 -23.25 -65.22
N TRP A 884 9.60 -22.78 -64.00
CA TRP A 884 9.34 -21.35 -63.79
C TRP A 884 10.62 -20.53 -64.04
N GLU A 885 10.49 -19.30 -64.51
CA GLU A 885 11.62 -18.38 -64.64
C GLU A 885 12.22 -18.02 -63.28
N GLU A 886 13.52 -17.69 -63.22
CA GLU A 886 14.13 -17.26 -61.96
C GLU A 886 13.49 -15.94 -61.48
N TYR A 887 12.87 -15.96 -60.30
CA TYR A 887 12.25 -14.80 -59.68
C TYR A 887 12.85 -14.49 -58.31
N THR A 888 12.52 -13.32 -57.78
CA THR A 888 12.81 -12.92 -56.40
C THR A 888 11.53 -12.32 -55.83
N LEU A 889 11.16 -12.69 -54.61
CA LEU A 889 9.98 -12.13 -53.95
C LEU A 889 10.21 -10.64 -53.68
N THR A 890 9.35 -9.78 -54.24
CA THR A 890 9.47 -8.31 -54.11
C THR A 890 8.23 -7.70 -53.46
N PRO A 891 8.36 -6.63 -52.66
CA PRO A 891 7.24 -5.94 -52.03
C PRO A 891 6.39 -5.07 -53.00
N GLU A 892 6.28 -5.49 -54.26
CA GLU A 892 5.36 -4.94 -55.27
C GLU A 892 4.41 -6.04 -55.83
N GLY A 893 4.54 -7.28 -55.35
CA GLY A 893 4.01 -8.46 -56.03
C GLY A 893 4.90 -8.88 -57.22
N ILE A 894 4.73 -10.11 -57.70
CA ILE A 894 5.47 -10.61 -58.88
C ILE A 894 4.56 -11.39 -59.81
N THR A 895 4.90 -11.39 -61.10
CA THR A 895 4.31 -12.31 -62.09
C THR A 895 5.42 -13.22 -62.60
N VAL A 896 5.20 -14.53 -62.55
CA VAL A 896 6.20 -15.55 -62.89
C VAL A 896 5.70 -16.39 -64.06
N ARG A 897 6.54 -16.57 -65.08
CA ARG A 897 6.23 -17.25 -66.35
C ARG A 897 7.01 -18.55 -66.53
N PRO A 898 6.49 -19.51 -67.31
CA PRO A 898 7.22 -20.72 -67.64
C PRO A 898 8.29 -20.47 -68.71
N VAL A 899 9.49 -20.98 -68.47
CA VAL A 899 10.58 -21.12 -69.43
C VAL A 899 10.58 -22.53 -69.97
N TYR A 900 10.56 -22.65 -71.30
CA TYR A 900 10.52 -23.93 -72.01
C TYR A 900 11.83 -24.19 -72.76
N GLU A 901 12.54 -25.25 -72.38
CA GLU A 901 13.77 -25.68 -73.05
C GLU A 901 13.49 -26.86 -73.99
N ASN A 902 14.08 -26.82 -75.19
CA ASN A 902 13.80 -27.73 -76.28
C ASN A 902 14.57 -29.05 -76.12
N ILE A 903 13.88 -30.18 -76.16
CA ILE A 903 14.50 -31.51 -75.95
C ILE A 903 15.14 -31.96 -77.27
N THR A 904 16.44 -31.73 -77.45
CA THR A 904 17.19 -32.16 -78.64
C THR A 904 18.51 -32.84 -78.26
N GLY A 905 18.67 -34.13 -78.55
CA GLY A 905 19.95 -34.81 -78.31
C GLY A 905 19.97 -36.35 -78.28
N ILE A 906 18.81 -37.03 -78.30
CA ILE A 906 18.74 -38.49 -78.19
C ILE A 906 19.29 -39.15 -79.47
N GLU A 907 20.41 -39.87 -79.37
CA GLU A 907 21.06 -40.55 -80.50
C GLU A 907 21.51 -41.96 -80.06
N ILE A 908 20.79 -42.99 -80.50
CA ILE A 908 21.03 -44.40 -80.13
C ILE A 908 22.26 -44.93 -80.90
N LYS A 909 23.38 -45.09 -80.19
CA LYS A 909 24.73 -45.06 -80.80
C LYS A 909 25.38 -46.37 -81.22
N ASP A 910 24.91 -47.54 -80.76
CA ASP A 910 25.63 -48.79 -81.02
C ASP A 910 24.68 -49.97 -81.34
N PHE A 911 24.75 -50.48 -82.58
CA PHE A 911 24.04 -51.71 -82.99
C PHE A 911 25.06 -52.71 -83.54
N LYS A 912 25.37 -53.75 -82.75
CA LYS A 912 26.29 -54.81 -83.19
C LYS A 912 25.60 -55.77 -84.16
N GLU A 913 25.81 -55.53 -85.45
CA GLU A 913 25.37 -56.40 -86.53
C GLU A 913 26.12 -57.75 -86.55
N GLN A 914 25.74 -58.69 -85.67
CA GLN A 914 26.03 -60.10 -85.89
C GLN A 914 25.08 -60.65 -86.96
N SER A 915 25.50 -60.57 -88.23
CA SER A 915 24.66 -60.95 -89.35
C SER A 915 24.30 -62.45 -89.43
N GLU A 916 24.99 -63.32 -88.68
CA GLU A 916 24.71 -64.76 -88.55
C GLU A 916 25.17 -65.29 -87.18
N ILE A 917 24.26 -65.90 -86.40
CA ILE A 917 24.55 -66.45 -85.04
C ILE A 917 24.65 -67.99 -85.08
N GLY A 918 25.40 -68.57 -84.14
CA GLY A 918 25.56 -70.02 -83.96
C GLY A 918 24.35 -70.71 -83.29
N TYR A 919 24.47 -72.01 -83.03
CA TYR A 919 23.42 -72.76 -82.32
C TYR A 919 23.44 -72.45 -80.81
N ARG A 920 22.34 -71.91 -80.28
CA ARG A 920 22.13 -71.61 -78.84
C ARG A 920 23.15 -70.62 -78.26
N GLU A 921 23.16 -69.40 -78.79
CA GLU A 921 23.79 -68.24 -78.16
C GLU A 921 22.73 -67.14 -77.96
N ASP A 922 22.59 -66.63 -76.74
CA ASP A 922 21.68 -65.53 -76.42
C ASP A 922 22.28 -64.21 -76.91
N VAL A 923 21.45 -63.32 -77.46
CA VAL A 923 21.92 -62.06 -78.07
C VAL A 923 21.44 -60.86 -77.28
N ALA A 924 22.38 -60.15 -76.67
CA ALA A 924 22.15 -58.93 -75.94
C ALA A 924 22.26 -57.68 -76.84
N TYR A 925 21.28 -56.80 -76.71
CA TYR A 925 21.16 -55.49 -77.33
C TYR A 925 21.24 -54.43 -76.23
N THR A 926 21.84 -53.29 -76.54
CA THR A 926 22.00 -52.15 -75.62
C THR A 926 21.63 -50.88 -76.37
N ALA A 927 20.92 -49.97 -75.70
CA ALA A 927 20.59 -48.66 -76.21
C ALA A 927 21.12 -47.63 -75.22
N ASP A 928 21.98 -46.74 -75.72
CA ASP A 928 22.61 -45.69 -74.94
C ASP A 928 21.91 -44.37 -75.29
N ALA A 929 21.34 -43.70 -74.29
CA ALA A 929 20.60 -42.45 -74.46
C ALA A 929 21.02 -41.44 -73.39
N THR A 930 21.52 -40.29 -73.82
CA THR A 930 21.85 -39.16 -72.96
C THR A 930 20.67 -38.18 -72.89
N ASP A 931 20.54 -37.49 -71.76
CA ASP A 931 19.57 -36.40 -71.53
C ASP A 931 18.09 -36.83 -71.65
N LEU A 932 17.75 -38.00 -71.08
CA LEU A 932 16.36 -38.45 -70.92
C LEU A 932 15.56 -37.47 -70.03
N PRO A 933 14.35 -37.03 -70.45
CA PRO A 933 13.45 -36.26 -69.60
C PRO A 933 13.07 -37.00 -68.31
N GLU A 934 12.79 -36.27 -67.23
CA GLU A 934 12.44 -36.87 -65.94
C GLU A 934 11.16 -37.72 -66.05
N GLY A 935 11.30 -39.03 -65.83
CA GLY A 935 10.24 -40.02 -65.97
C GLY A 935 10.10 -40.65 -67.38
N ALA A 936 11.03 -40.40 -68.31
CA ALA A 936 11.09 -41.10 -69.60
C ALA A 936 11.90 -42.40 -69.54
N GLU A 937 11.44 -43.46 -70.21
CA GLU A 937 12.06 -44.79 -70.23
C GLU A 937 12.38 -45.28 -71.66
N ILE A 938 13.44 -46.09 -71.80
CA ILE A 938 13.76 -46.78 -73.07
C ILE A 938 13.00 -48.10 -73.09
N HIS A 939 12.10 -48.29 -74.07
CA HIS A 939 11.36 -49.52 -74.30
C HIS A 939 11.89 -50.29 -75.52
N TRP A 940 11.92 -51.62 -75.41
CA TRP A 940 12.32 -52.51 -76.51
C TRP A 940 11.11 -53.13 -77.19
N PHE A 941 11.14 -53.17 -78.52
CA PHE A 941 10.08 -53.72 -79.37
C PHE A 941 10.65 -54.86 -80.21
N VAL A 942 10.13 -56.08 -80.02
CA VAL A 942 10.48 -57.26 -80.81
C VAL A 942 9.31 -57.62 -81.71
N ASN A 943 9.56 -57.73 -83.02
CA ASN A 943 8.53 -57.89 -84.06
C ASN A 943 7.38 -56.84 -84.02
N GLY A 944 7.59 -55.71 -83.33
CA GLY A 944 6.61 -54.64 -83.15
C GLY A 944 5.78 -54.70 -81.87
N GLU A 945 5.96 -55.73 -81.04
CA GLU A 945 5.37 -55.79 -79.68
C GLU A 945 6.36 -55.27 -78.65
N ASP A 946 5.88 -54.47 -77.69
CA ASP A 946 6.67 -53.98 -76.56
C ASP A 946 6.99 -55.16 -75.61
N VAL A 947 8.28 -55.38 -75.35
CA VAL A 947 8.79 -56.44 -74.47
C VAL A 947 9.36 -55.91 -73.15
N GLY A 948 9.28 -54.59 -72.91
CA GLY A 948 9.59 -53.95 -71.63
C GLY A 948 10.68 -52.88 -71.69
N ALA A 949 10.77 -52.13 -70.59
CA ALA A 949 11.71 -51.04 -70.39
C ALA A 949 13.09 -51.50 -69.91
N GLY A 950 14.15 -50.82 -70.35
CA GLY A 950 15.52 -50.97 -69.87
C GLY A 950 16.59 -50.51 -70.86
N GLU A 951 17.78 -50.17 -70.37
CA GLU A 951 18.95 -49.80 -71.20
C GLU A 951 19.50 -50.96 -72.06
N SER A 952 19.07 -52.19 -71.77
CA SER A 952 19.47 -53.40 -72.51
C SER A 952 18.36 -54.44 -72.56
N TYR A 953 18.37 -55.27 -73.60
CA TYR A 953 17.45 -56.38 -73.80
C TYR A 953 18.20 -57.60 -74.35
N THR A 954 17.91 -58.80 -73.83
CA THR A 954 18.52 -60.05 -74.30
C THR A 954 17.46 -60.96 -74.91
N ALA A 955 17.68 -61.38 -76.16
CA ALA A 955 16.86 -62.39 -76.82
C ALA A 955 17.41 -63.79 -76.51
N GLU A 956 16.68 -64.56 -75.69
CA GLU A 956 17.03 -65.92 -75.28
C GLU A 956 16.58 -66.99 -76.30
N ASP A 957 17.46 -67.95 -76.62
CA ASP A 957 17.24 -69.12 -77.53
C ASP A 957 16.32 -68.84 -78.76
N PRO A 958 16.58 -67.80 -79.59
CA PRO A 958 15.70 -67.44 -80.71
C PRO A 958 15.67 -68.53 -81.78
N THR A 959 14.47 -69.02 -82.11
CA THR A 959 14.27 -70.17 -83.00
C THR A 959 13.91 -69.82 -84.45
N ASP A 960 13.45 -68.59 -84.69
CA ASP A 960 13.04 -68.01 -85.98
C ASP A 960 13.62 -66.59 -86.17
N ASP A 961 13.65 -66.09 -87.42
CA ASP A 961 14.07 -64.72 -87.76
C ASP A 961 13.15 -63.67 -87.06
N TYR A 962 13.73 -62.59 -86.54
CA TYR A 962 12.98 -61.51 -85.84
C TYR A 962 13.50 -60.11 -86.17
N THR A 963 12.71 -59.09 -85.81
CA THR A 963 13.12 -57.68 -85.86
C THR A 963 13.16 -57.06 -84.48
N ILE A 964 14.06 -56.10 -84.24
CA ILE A 964 14.15 -55.38 -82.96
C ILE A 964 14.31 -53.88 -83.18
N GLN A 965 13.72 -53.08 -82.28
CA GLN A 965 13.77 -51.61 -82.25
C GLN A 965 13.69 -51.14 -80.79
N ALA A 966 14.52 -50.16 -80.38
CA ALA A 966 14.35 -49.41 -79.13
C ALA A 966 13.64 -48.07 -79.39
N LYS A 967 12.78 -47.63 -78.45
CA LYS A 967 12.08 -46.34 -78.47
C LYS A 967 12.18 -45.67 -77.10
N VAL A 968 12.24 -44.35 -77.06
CA VAL A 968 12.10 -43.57 -75.82
C VAL A 968 10.63 -43.18 -75.65
N ILE A 969 10.06 -43.47 -74.50
CA ILE A 969 8.67 -43.14 -74.15
C ILE A 969 8.69 -42.14 -72.98
N ASP A 970 7.93 -41.05 -73.07
CA ASP A 970 7.80 -40.08 -71.97
C ASP A 970 6.87 -40.58 -70.86
N LYS A 971 6.87 -39.87 -69.72
CA LYS A 971 6.03 -40.17 -68.55
C LYS A 971 4.53 -40.22 -68.84
N ASP A 972 4.09 -39.61 -69.93
CA ASP A 972 2.69 -39.52 -70.38
C ASP A 972 2.35 -40.61 -71.42
N GLY A 973 3.31 -41.49 -71.75
CA GLY A 973 3.14 -42.65 -72.62
C GLY A 973 3.38 -42.40 -74.11
N ASN A 974 3.92 -41.25 -74.50
CA ASN A 974 4.15 -40.89 -75.90
C ASN A 974 5.57 -41.26 -76.35
N VAL A 975 5.71 -41.73 -77.59
CA VAL A 975 7.03 -42.00 -78.19
C VAL A 975 7.70 -40.67 -78.54
N VAL A 976 8.85 -40.41 -77.93
CA VAL A 976 9.66 -39.18 -78.11
C VAL A 976 10.68 -39.34 -79.23
N GLU A 977 11.34 -40.49 -79.31
CA GLU A 977 12.38 -40.82 -80.32
C GLU A 977 12.40 -42.34 -80.57
N GLU A 978 12.78 -42.79 -81.77
CA GLU A 978 12.90 -44.22 -82.10
C GLU A 978 14.13 -44.59 -82.94
N SER A 979 14.77 -45.71 -82.58
CA SER A 979 15.89 -46.27 -83.36
C SER A 979 15.44 -46.86 -84.71
N PRO A 980 16.36 -47.09 -85.66
CA PRO A 980 16.08 -47.89 -86.85
C PRO A 980 15.75 -49.35 -86.50
N THR A 981 14.74 -49.93 -87.14
CA THR A 981 14.41 -51.36 -86.97
C THR A 981 15.46 -52.28 -87.61
N ALA A 982 16.12 -53.10 -86.80
CA ALA A 982 17.06 -54.12 -87.26
C ALA A 982 16.38 -55.45 -87.58
N LYS A 983 17.01 -56.28 -88.44
CA LYS A 983 16.51 -57.62 -88.83
C LYS A 983 17.57 -58.67 -88.55
N VAL A 984 17.21 -59.70 -87.79
CA VAL A 984 18.13 -60.72 -87.27
C VAL A 984 17.78 -62.06 -87.91
N LYS A 985 18.79 -62.81 -88.38
CA LYS A 985 18.61 -64.10 -89.06
C LYS A 985 19.13 -65.28 -88.26
N VAL A 986 18.31 -66.33 -88.15
CA VAL A 986 18.63 -67.56 -87.40
C VAL A 986 18.95 -68.71 -88.36
N ARG A 987 20.11 -69.35 -88.19
CA ARG A 987 20.60 -70.42 -89.08
C ARG A 987 20.03 -71.80 -88.72
N ASN A 988 18.99 -72.25 -89.44
CA ASN A 988 18.40 -73.58 -89.28
C ASN A 988 18.81 -74.58 -90.40
N GLY A 989 19.89 -75.35 -90.17
CA GLY A 989 20.43 -76.32 -91.14
C GLY A 989 20.55 -77.77 -90.62
N PHE A 990 19.90 -78.73 -91.30
CA PHE A 990 19.90 -80.16 -90.93
C PHE A 990 21.29 -80.82 -90.96
N PHE A 991 22.18 -80.40 -91.86
CA PHE A 991 23.50 -81.04 -92.04
C PHE A 991 24.53 -80.66 -90.97
N ASP A 992 24.41 -79.49 -90.33
CA ASP A 992 25.34 -79.09 -89.26
C ASP A 992 25.00 -79.78 -87.93
N ARG A 993 23.71 -80.07 -87.67
CA ARG A 993 23.27 -80.98 -86.60
C ARG A 993 23.94 -82.37 -86.69
N LEU A 994 24.24 -82.85 -87.91
CA LEU A 994 24.87 -84.16 -88.13
C LEU A 994 26.36 -84.18 -87.74
N LYS A 995 27.08 -83.05 -87.89
CA LYS A 995 28.51 -82.97 -87.50
C LYS A 995 28.71 -82.98 -85.98
N ALA A 996 27.85 -82.29 -85.23
CA ALA A 996 27.90 -82.28 -83.77
C ALA A 996 27.65 -83.68 -83.18
N PHE A 997 26.68 -84.42 -83.72
CA PHE A 997 26.31 -85.76 -83.25
C PHE A 997 27.47 -86.80 -83.31
N PHE A 998 28.37 -86.69 -84.29
CA PHE A 998 29.52 -87.61 -84.40
C PHE A 998 30.69 -87.26 -83.48
N ALA A 999 30.81 -86.01 -83.02
CA ALA A 999 31.82 -85.64 -82.02
C ALA A 999 31.49 -86.27 -80.65
N GLU A 1000 30.21 -86.23 -80.25
CA GLU A 1000 29.73 -86.78 -78.98
C GLU A 1000 29.75 -88.32 -78.91
N LEU A 1001 29.65 -89.00 -80.05
CA LEU A 1001 29.61 -90.46 -80.12
C LEU A 1001 30.99 -91.11 -79.86
N ILE A 1002 32.08 -90.42 -80.18
CA ILE A 1002 33.45 -90.89 -79.97
C ILE A 1002 33.85 -90.79 -78.49
N GLU A 1003 33.31 -89.81 -77.77
CA GLU A 1003 33.60 -89.60 -76.35
C GLU A 1003 32.86 -90.59 -75.42
N LYS A 1004 31.75 -91.17 -75.87
CA LYS A 1004 30.85 -92.02 -75.04
C LYS A 1004 31.09 -93.54 -75.13
N ILE A 1005 31.94 -94.05 -76.02
CA ILE A 1005 32.08 -95.51 -76.26
C ILE A 1005 33.29 -96.16 -75.54
N LEU A 1006 34.35 -95.42 -75.20
CA LEU A 1006 35.59 -95.97 -74.63
C LEU A 1006 35.93 -95.38 -73.24
N GLY A 1007 35.12 -95.77 -72.26
CA GLY A 1007 35.30 -95.39 -70.85
C GLY A 1007 36.55 -96.01 -70.19
N LYS A 1008 37.04 -95.34 -69.13
CA LYS A 1008 38.27 -95.65 -68.38
C LYS A 1008 38.24 -97.03 -67.68
N ALA A 1009 38.60 -98.09 -68.40
CA ALA A 1009 38.99 -99.39 -67.81
C ALA A 1009 40.31 -99.95 -68.36
N ILE A 1010 40.91 -99.30 -69.36
CA ILE A 1010 42.29 -99.55 -69.81
C ILE A 1010 42.99 -98.22 -70.08
N ILE A 1011 43.85 -97.81 -69.13
CA ILE A 1011 45.16 -97.24 -69.46
C ILE A 1011 46.17 -98.14 -68.72
N GLY A 1012 46.28 -99.39 -69.19
CA GLY A 1012 46.86 -100.51 -68.43
C GLY A 1012 48.12 -101.14 -69.06
N LEU A 1013 48.14 -101.28 -70.39
CA LEU A 1013 49.37 -101.06 -71.15
C LEU A 1013 49.31 -99.58 -71.56
N LEU A 1014 50.04 -98.68 -70.90
CA LEU A 1014 51.49 -98.50 -71.09
C LEU A 1014 51.77 -98.12 -72.56
N THR A 1015 52.35 -96.96 -72.88
CA THR A 1015 53.01 -95.97 -72.01
C THR A 1015 53.40 -94.76 -72.86
N SER A 1016 53.80 -93.67 -72.20
CA SER A 1016 54.96 -92.84 -72.63
C SER A 1016 55.19 -92.74 -74.14
N ILE A 1017 54.54 -91.76 -74.79
CA ILE A 1017 54.96 -90.97 -75.97
C ILE A 1017 53.72 -90.60 -76.81
N CYS A 1018 53.56 -89.29 -77.07
CA CYS A 1018 52.52 -88.63 -77.87
C CYS A 1018 51.11 -88.63 -77.24
#